data_AF-A0A369GFK5-F1
#
_entry.id   AF-A0A369GFK5-F1
#
_cell.length_a   1.000
_cell.length_b   1.000
_cell.length_c   1.000
_cell.angle_alpha   90.00
_cell.angle_beta   90.00
_cell.angle_gamma   90.00
#
_symmetry.space_group_name_H-M   'P 1'
#
loop_
_entity.id
_entity.type
_entity.pdbx_description
1 polymer ?
#
loop_
_entity_poly.entity_id
_entity_poly.type
_entity_poly.pdbx_seq_one_letter_code
_entity_poly.pdbx_strand_id
1 'polypeptide(L)'
;MAVDRIGSIIKHLAPGSALSNIQAKKDDDVVITLAIRTPLTKAVKGGFKDTSLEFIIYSLLKEVKNRSGIDPELVEDIVMGNVAGNEATYKLRAAALAAGFPHTHACCTINRLCASGLAATADLARAIACDSVEVGIACGAESMTLAGERGTKILDEAVLGLSQEAVDSTKPMGWTSENVSRDFGVDRLAMDKYALESFARAERAQRAGFFADEIVPITTKIKGSDGQWKEVTLEYDEGIRTGTTLEALSGIRPAFPQWGDSTTGGNASQVTDGAKYVGSTVAGLPPRIMGNGPTVAIPKLLSQHGLSLDDMDVVEINEAFSSMAVYCRDALKLDWERMNPRGGAVALGHPLGATGVRLVVTGLSELRRRRGRMLLVSIMSGNRPPPNGSGPVFDRRSQTPSPMAESSSSAAGESTPLVRAALPGYLLPRSRHGTFSPRPASPPNGSRSGDTVASVDSAASATDDWKRWLRSRMRTRKMDQSHRLAEQAGFRFTPLMYLAYYVPFFNWIGQYRLHYLKGDFVAALTMASFYLPMALSLASNLSHVPPIHGLYSFVFNPFIYALLGSCPQMVVGPEAAGSLLVGSVVRHSLDSDHGHEDDALLHAQICGVVAGMAGATVLIAGIARLGFLDSVLSRPFLRGFISAVGFVIAVDQLVPELGLVELAEEMGVSHGSSVDKIRFIVENAHRAHMLTLAISLISFLVIMICRELKRRLEPRFPSVVFIPDRFLIVAASAILCARLRWDEQGVEILGEVKSATGNLFAFRWPFQLAHMRHIRDAMSTSFLIALLGFFESSVAAKSLGGSDTIQGMELSANREMIALGVANLVGASFMSLPAFGGYGRSKVNKSTGGKSPMSSIFLSLISLLSVLFLLPEFYYLPKPVLSSMISVVAWSLIEEAPHDILFFVRIRGWKELLLMAIIFLSTIFYSLALGIALGVGISLLLVIKHSTRPRIQILGRIPGTNRFENAESDHHRSLEFIEGCLIVKIPEPLTFANTGELKARLRRLELYGTDDAHPALPRIRSQESNSNIIFDIHGVTSIDGSGTQVLEEIVRGYRMRGVRVFFSRGPARRNHPTWHLLERSGIVDLCGGESHFVMDVEEALRWTEYEESIGRRSGNSGSVRD
;
A
#
# COMPACT_ATOMS: atom_id res chain seq x y z
N MET A 1 5.57 -39.73 -23.77
CA MET A 1 4.29 -38.95 -23.78
C MET A 1 3.73 -38.66 -22.39
N ALA A 2 3.34 -39.65 -21.57
CA ALA A 2 2.92 -39.38 -20.18
C ALA A 2 4.08 -38.87 -19.30
N VAL A 3 5.28 -39.42 -19.49
CA VAL A 3 6.49 -39.03 -18.74
C VAL A 3 7.01 -37.63 -19.15
N ASP A 4 6.91 -37.24 -20.42
CA ASP A 4 7.26 -35.88 -20.88
C ASP A 4 6.29 -34.81 -20.37
N ARG A 5 4.99 -35.16 -20.28
CA ARG A 5 3.96 -34.31 -19.66
C ARG A 5 4.20 -34.16 -18.16
N ILE A 6 4.53 -35.26 -17.47
CA ILE A 6 4.92 -35.23 -16.04
C ILE A 6 6.20 -34.41 -15.83
N GLY A 7 7.17 -34.46 -16.75
CA GLY A 7 8.37 -33.61 -16.72
C GLY A 7 8.08 -32.12 -16.88
N SER A 8 7.11 -31.74 -17.72
CA SER A 8 6.67 -30.33 -17.84
C SER A 8 5.88 -29.85 -16.61
N ILE A 9 5.10 -30.75 -15.99
CA ILE A 9 4.31 -30.47 -14.79
C ILE A 9 5.22 -30.36 -13.56
N ILE A 10 6.27 -31.19 -13.48
CA ILE A 10 7.30 -31.10 -12.42
C ILE A 10 8.15 -29.83 -12.58
N LYS A 11 8.45 -29.39 -13.82
CA LYS A 11 9.10 -28.09 -14.06
C LYS A 11 8.22 -26.88 -13.65
N HIS A 12 6.90 -27.01 -13.69
CA HIS A 12 5.97 -25.99 -13.21
C HIS A 12 5.63 -26.08 -11.71
N LEU A 13 5.84 -27.24 -11.08
CA LEU A 13 5.58 -27.48 -9.64
C LEU A 13 6.83 -27.34 -8.76
N ALA A 14 8.02 -27.43 -9.33
CA ALA A 14 9.24 -27.02 -8.65
C ALA A 14 9.25 -25.48 -8.53
N PRO A 15 9.62 -24.89 -7.38
CA PRO A 15 9.89 -23.46 -7.33
C PRO A 15 11.04 -23.20 -8.30
N GLY A 16 10.73 -22.68 -9.48
CA GLY A 16 11.76 -22.13 -10.35
C GLY A 16 12.55 -21.11 -9.54
N SER A 17 13.88 -21.11 -9.66
CA SER A 17 14.67 -20.00 -9.12
C SER A 17 14.07 -18.68 -9.64
N ALA A 18 14.12 -17.61 -8.86
CA ALA A 18 13.63 -16.30 -9.31
C ALA A 18 14.21 -15.92 -10.68
N LEU A 19 15.47 -16.32 -10.93
CA LEU A 19 16.14 -16.27 -12.21
C LEU A 19 15.38 -17.01 -13.33
N SER A 20 14.95 -18.25 -13.11
CA SER A 20 14.17 -19.01 -14.10
C SER A 20 12.79 -18.41 -14.41
N ASN A 21 12.14 -17.79 -13.42
CA ASN A 21 10.85 -17.11 -13.60
C ASN A 21 11.00 -15.81 -14.40
N ILE A 22 12.09 -15.06 -14.17
CA ILE A 22 12.41 -13.84 -14.93
C ILE A 22 12.93 -14.19 -16.35
N GLN A 23 13.60 -15.32 -16.51
CA GLN A 23 14.04 -15.82 -17.81
C GLN A 23 12.92 -16.52 -18.62
N ALA A 24 11.74 -16.78 -18.04
CA ALA A 24 10.62 -17.40 -18.72
C ALA A 24 9.96 -16.41 -19.69
N LYS A 25 9.84 -16.76 -20.99
CA LYS A 25 9.22 -15.90 -22.01
C LYS A 25 7.71 -15.88 -21.80
N LYS A 26 7.13 -14.69 -21.75
CA LYS A 26 5.70 -14.47 -21.66
C LYS A 26 5.25 -13.50 -22.75
N ASP A 27 3.97 -13.58 -23.09
CA ASP A 27 3.40 -12.77 -24.15
C ASP A 27 3.16 -11.31 -23.72
N ASP A 28 3.13 -11.05 -22.39
CA ASP A 28 3.03 -9.72 -21.76
C ASP A 28 4.40 -9.09 -21.43
N ASP A 29 5.51 -9.69 -21.88
CA ASP A 29 6.84 -9.15 -21.64
C ASP A 29 7.07 -7.86 -22.46
N VAL A 30 7.47 -6.77 -21.79
CA VAL A 30 7.96 -5.57 -22.48
C VAL A 30 9.30 -5.89 -23.16
N VAL A 31 9.36 -5.73 -24.47
CA VAL A 31 10.55 -6.05 -25.28
C VAL A 31 11.18 -4.81 -25.91
N ILE A 32 12.50 -4.83 -26.05
CA ILE A 32 13.25 -3.82 -26.79
C ILE A 32 13.64 -4.40 -28.14
N THR A 33 13.10 -3.82 -29.20
CA THR A 33 13.27 -4.31 -30.58
C THR A 33 14.50 -3.69 -31.27
N LEU A 34 14.82 -2.44 -30.96
CA LEU A 34 15.97 -1.72 -31.51
C LEU A 34 16.65 -0.89 -30.41
N ALA A 35 17.98 -0.79 -30.47
CA ALA A 35 18.78 -0.02 -29.52
C ALA A 35 20.02 0.51 -30.25
N ILE A 36 20.08 1.83 -30.48
CA ILE A 36 21.13 2.50 -31.27
C ILE A 36 21.48 3.87 -30.67
N ARG A 37 22.62 4.43 -31.06
CA ARG A 37 23.12 5.72 -30.57
C ARG A 37 23.89 6.52 -31.61
N THR A 38 24.03 7.82 -31.37
CA THR A 38 25.00 8.65 -32.09
C THR A 38 26.43 8.42 -31.56
N PRO A 39 27.48 8.81 -32.31
CA PRO A 39 28.82 8.97 -31.77
C PRO A 39 28.80 10.01 -30.65
N LEU A 40 29.73 9.90 -29.71
CA LEU A 40 29.94 10.90 -28.65
C LEU A 40 31.12 11.79 -29.03
N THR A 41 30.88 13.08 -29.16
CA THR A 41 31.90 14.07 -29.53
C THR A 41 32.22 15.00 -28.37
N LYS A 42 33.42 15.59 -28.38
CA LYS A 42 33.87 16.50 -27.31
C LYS A 42 33.03 17.79 -27.31
N ALA A 43 32.60 18.24 -26.13
CA ALA A 43 31.92 19.54 -26.03
C ALA A 43 32.82 20.69 -26.50
N VAL A 44 32.23 21.71 -27.13
CA VAL A 44 32.85 22.96 -27.65
C VAL A 44 33.86 22.77 -28.79
N LYS A 45 34.59 21.66 -28.84
CA LYS A 45 35.70 21.43 -29.80
C LYS A 45 35.55 20.18 -30.67
N GLY A 46 34.58 19.32 -30.40
CA GLY A 46 34.36 18.07 -31.11
C GLY A 46 33.47 18.18 -32.33
N GLY A 47 33.19 17.03 -32.96
CA GLY A 47 32.43 16.92 -34.20
C GLY A 47 31.03 17.55 -34.20
N PHE A 48 30.35 17.63 -33.04
CA PHE A 48 29.02 18.24 -32.95
C PHE A 48 29.02 19.73 -32.56
N LYS A 49 30.19 20.40 -32.50
CA LYS A 49 30.29 21.78 -31.98
C LYS A 49 29.36 22.81 -32.66
N ASP A 50 29.11 22.63 -33.97
CA ASP A 50 28.25 23.50 -34.78
C ASP A 50 26.90 22.84 -35.13
N THR A 51 26.58 21.69 -34.51
CA THR A 51 25.38 20.90 -34.79
C THR A 51 24.31 21.17 -33.74
N SER A 52 23.08 21.50 -34.18
CA SER A 52 21.98 21.76 -33.25
C SER A 52 21.41 20.47 -32.63
N LEU A 53 20.86 20.60 -31.43
CA LEU A 53 20.35 19.45 -30.66
C LEU A 53 19.18 18.76 -31.39
N GLU A 54 18.24 19.53 -31.94
CA GLU A 54 17.13 19.00 -32.71
C GLU A 54 17.58 18.27 -33.97
N PHE A 55 18.69 18.67 -34.59
CA PHE A 55 19.24 17.96 -35.74
C PHE A 55 19.87 16.61 -35.35
N ILE A 56 20.54 16.55 -34.19
CA ILE A 56 21.06 15.30 -33.62
C ILE A 56 19.90 14.33 -33.33
N ILE A 57 18.81 14.83 -32.72
CA ILE A 57 17.61 14.03 -32.43
C ILE A 57 16.95 13.55 -33.73
N TYR A 58 16.75 14.44 -34.70
CA TYR A 58 16.15 14.12 -36.00
C TYR A 58 16.92 13.02 -36.72
N SER A 59 18.25 13.16 -36.77
CA SER A 59 19.12 12.18 -37.44
C SER A 59 19.03 10.80 -36.78
N LEU A 60 18.97 10.75 -35.45
CA LEU A 60 18.78 9.50 -34.72
C LEU A 60 17.39 8.89 -34.97
N LEU A 61 16.32 9.68 -34.87
CA LEU A 61 14.94 9.21 -35.08
C LEU A 61 14.69 8.71 -36.51
N LYS A 62 15.30 9.36 -37.51
CA LYS A 62 15.27 8.90 -38.90
C LYS A 62 15.89 7.49 -39.04
N GLU A 63 17.01 7.26 -38.38
CA GLU A 63 17.68 5.96 -38.39
C GLU A 63 16.94 4.90 -37.56
N VAL A 64 16.30 5.30 -36.47
CA VAL A 64 15.37 4.42 -35.73
C VAL A 64 14.26 3.93 -36.66
N LYS A 65 13.60 4.83 -37.39
CA LYS A 65 12.56 4.46 -38.37
C LYS A 65 13.11 3.51 -39.43
N ASN A 66 14.22 3.87 -40.07
CA ASN A 66 14.80 3.10 -41.17
C ASN A 66 15.25 1.69 -40.75
N ARG A 67 15.88 1.56 -39.58
CA ARG A 67 16.47 0.28 -39.12
C ARG A 67 15.47 -0.61 -38.41
N SER A 68 14.45 -0.05 -37.75
CA SER A 68 13.40 -0.85 -37.11
C SER A 68 12.39 -1.40 -38.11
N GLY A 69 12.17 -0.70 -39.23
CA GLY A 69 11.08 -1.01 -40.15
C GLY A 69 9.70 -0.82 -39.52
N ILE A 70 9.62 -0.11 -38.38
CA ILE A 70 8.36 0.13 -37.68
C ILE A 70 7.49 1.10 -38.46
N ASP A 71 6.19 0.83 -38.50
CA ASP A 71 5.23 1.81 -39.01
C ASP A 71 5.19 3.00 -38.05
N PRO A 72 5.53 4.23 -38.50
CA PRO A 72 5.50 5.42 -37.65
C PRO A 72 4.12 5.69 -37.03
N GLU A 73 3.03 5.21 -37.64
CA GLU A 73 1.66 5.36 -37.10
C GLU A 73 1.40 4.56 -35.82
N LEU A 74 2.18 3.50 -35.59
CA LEU A 74 2.06 2.71 -34.36
C LEU A 74 2.72 3.39 -33.16
N VAL A 75 3.61 4.36 -33.38
CA VAL A 75 4.32 5.03 -32.27
C VAL A 75 3.40 6.05 -31.61
N GLU A 76 2.95 5.74 -30.40
CA GLU A 76 2.00 6.58 -29.67
C GLU A 76 2.70 7.65 -28.81
N ASP A 77 3.90 7.37 -28.28
CA ASP A 77 4.65 8.32 -27.44
C ASP A 77 6.16 8.28 -27.68
N ILE A 78 6.79 9.46 -27.67
CA ILE A 78 8.24 9.64 -27.71
C ILE A 78 8.71 10.39 -26.46
N VAL A 79 9.45 9.70 -25.60
CA VAL A 79 9.88 10.19 -24.28
C VAL A 79 11.38 10.49 -24.30
N MET A 80 11.80 11.75 -24.18
CA MET A 80 13.22 12.14 -24.21
C MET A 80 13.77 12.61 -22.86
N GLY A 81 14.87 12.04 -22.42
CA GLY A 81 15.70 12.59 -21.35
C GLY A 81 16.56 13.77 -21.82
N ASN A 82 16.41 14.95 -21.22
CA ASN A 82 17.28 16.11 -21.46
C ASN A 82 17.46 16.93 -20.19
N VAL A 83 18.68 17.45 -19.97
CA VAL A 83 19.03 18.20 -18.75
C VAL A 83 19.17 19.70 -19.01
N ALA A 84 19.77 20.09 -20.14
CA ALA A 84 20.23 21.46 -20.34
C ALA A 84 19.23 22.39 -21.07
N GLY A 85 18.08 21.91 -21.55
CA GLY A 85 17.15 22.69 -22.38
C GLY A 85 15.75 22.83 -21.79
N ASN A 86 15.34 24.05 -21.42
CA ASN A 86 13.94 24.36 -21.07
C ASN A 86 12.99 24.21 -22.27
N GLU A 87 13.51 24.26 -23.50
CA GLU A 87 12.75 24.12 -24.76
C GLU A 87 12.90 22.71 -25.39
N ALA A 88 13.44 21.75 -24.64
CA ALA A 88 13.75 20.41 -25.16
C ALA A 88 12.53 19.71 -25.77
N THR A 89 11.32 19.96 -25.25
CA THR A 89 10.08 19.36 -25.75
C THR A 89 9.72 19.85 -27.15
N TYR A 90 9.90 21.14 -27.43
CA TYR A 90 9.67 21.70 -28.77
C TYR A 90 10.67 21.15 -29.79
N LYS A 91 11.94 21.03 -29.37
CA LYS A 91 13.02 20.46 -30.20
C LYS A 91 12.75 18.99 -30.54
N LEU A 92 12.32 18.20 -29.56
CA LEU A 92 11.93 16.80 -29.77
C LEU A 92 10.74 16.71 -30.73
N ARG A 93 9.70 17.50 -30.50
CA ARG A 93 8.49 17.49 -31.32
C ARG A 93 8.79 17.83 -32.78
N ALA A 94 9.58 18.88 -33.01
CA ALA A 94 10.00 19.28 -34.35
C ALA A 94 10.85 18.18 -35.03
N ALA A 95 11.80 17.60 -34.31
CA ALA A 95 12.66 16.55 -34.83
C ALA A 95 11.90 15.26 -35.18
N ALA A 96 10.91 14.87 -34.37
CA ALA A 96 10.10 13.68 -34.61
C ALA A 96 9.17 13.84 -35.83
N LEU A 97 8.50 14.99 -35.94
CA LEU A 97 7.71 15.32 -37.13
C LEU A 97 8.58 15.35 -38.39
N ALA A 98 9.77 15.96 -38.32
CA ALA A 98 10.71 15.99 -39.44
C ALA A 98 11.24 14.59 -39.82
N ALA A 99 11.39 13.67 -38.85
CA ALA A 99 11.78 12.28 -39.08
C ALA A 99 10.66 11.44 -39.74
N GLY A 100 9.45 11.99 -39.83
CA GLY A 100 8.29 11.36 -40.47
C GLY A 100 7.39 10.57 -39.53
N PHE A 101 7.42 10.87 -38.23
CA PHE A 101 6.38 10.41 -37.29
C PHE A 101 5.13 11.28 -37.42
N PRO A 102 3.91 10.71 -37.41
CA PRO A 102 2.68 11.43 -37.70
C PRO A 102 2.32 12.39 -36.58
N HIS A 103 1.58 13.46 -36.85
CA HIS A 103 1.19 14.43 -35.83
C HIS A 103 0.35 13.86 -34.66
N THR A 104 -0.14 12.63 -34.77
CA THR A 104 -0.92 11.92 -33.75
C THR A 104 -0.10 11.41 -32.57
N HIS A 105 1.19 11.13 -32.73
CA HIS A 105 2.06 10.73 -31.60
C HIS A 105 2.18 11.85 -30.54
N ALA A 106 2.43 11.48 -29.29
CA ALA A 106 2.80 12.40 -28.21
C ALA A 106 4.33 12.55 -28.13
N CYS A 107 4.78 13.64 -27.51
CA CYS A 107 6.19 13.86 -27.19
C CYS A 107 6.28 14.43 -25.78
N CYS A 108 7.13 13.83 -24.94
CA CYS A 108 7.40 14.37 -23.62
C CYS A 108 8.90 14.38 -23.32
N THR A 109 9.30 15.25 -22.40
CA THR A 109 10.69 15.35 -21.96
C THR A 109 10.78 15.22 -20.45
N ILE A 110 11.74 14.42 -19.99
CA ILE A 110 11.98 14.20 -18.57
C ILE A 110 13.35 14.76 -18.23
N ASN A 111 13.39 15.55 -17.16
CA ASN A 111 14.63 16.01 -16.56
C ASN A 111 14.79 15.37 -15.18
N ARG A 112 15.68 14.39 -15.11
CA ARG A 112 16.17 13.76 -13.89
C ARG A 112 17.70 13.78 -13.88
N LEU A 113 18.28 14.89 -14.35
CA LEU A 113 19.72 15.09 -14.50
C LEU A 113 20.35 13.91 -15.28
N CYS A 114 21.46 13.33 -14.81
CA CYS A 114 22.14 12.23 -15.50
C CYS A 114 21.24 10.99 -15.73
N ALA A 115 20.20 10.83 -14.90
CA ALA A 115 19.25 9.72 -14.98
C ALA A 115 18.09 9.99 -15.96
N SER A 116 18.03 11.16 -16.61
CA SER A 116 16.89 11.60 -17.43
C SER A 116 16.47 10.57 -18.46
N GLY A 117 17.40 10.06 -19.27
CA GLY A 117 17.02 9.10 -20.29
C GLY A 117 16.73 7.69 -19.73
N LEU A 118 17.30 7.32 -18.58
CA LEU A 118 16.94 6.07 -17.90
C LEU A 118 15.49 6.14 -17.39
N ALA A 119 15.13 7.28 -16.77
CA ALA A 119 13.77 7.59 -16.36
C ALA A 119 12.81 7.60 -17.56
N ALA A 120 13.20 8.22 -18.68
CA ALA A 120 12.41 8.25 -19.91
C ALA A 120 11.96 6.86 -20.34
N THR A 121 12.85 5.89 -20.27
CA THR A 121 12.46 4.56 -20.71
C THR A 121 11.80 3.72 -19.64
N ALA A 122 12.01 4.01 -18.36
CA ALA A 122 11.23 3.41 -17.29
C ALA A 122 9.76 3.78 -17.38
N ASP A 123 9.51 5.06 -17.68
CA ASP A 123 8.17 5.60 -17.80
C ASP A 123 7.47 5.00 -19.01
N LEU A 124 8.18 4.89 -20.14
CA LEU A 124 7.64 4.22 -21.31
C LEU A 124 7.40 2.72 -21.08
N ALA A 125 8.34 2.00 -20.45
CA ALA A 125 8.16 0.58 -20.13
C ALA A 125 6.97 0.34 -19.19
N ARG A 126 6.72 1.27 -18.25
CA ARG A 126 5.54 1.24 -17.37
C ARG A 126 4.26 1.55 -18.12
N ALA A 127 4.30 2.50 -19.04
CA ALA A 127 3.16 2.80 -19.90
C ALA A 127 2.77 1.58 -20.75
N ILE A 128 3.75 0.86 -21.29
CA ILE A 128 3.53 -0.40 -22.02
C ILE A 128 3.01 -1.51 -21.11
N ALA A 129 3.63 -1.71 -19.93
CA ALA A 129 3.19 -2.74 -18.99
C ALA A 129 1.80 -2.49 -18.39
N CYS A 130 1.29 -1.26 -18.46
CA CYS A 130 -0.06 -0.89 -18.03
C CYS A 130 -1.03 -0.70 -19.21
N ASP A 131 -0.67 -1.17 -20.41
CA ASP A 131 -1.47 -1.07 -21.63
C ASP A 131 -1.93 0.38 -21.95
N SER A 132 -1.15 1.37 -21.52
CA SER A 132 -1.42 2.79 -21.78
C SER A 132 -0.79 3.28 -23.10
N VAL A 133 0.25 2.59 -23.57
CA VAL A 133 0.94 2.78 -24.85
C VAL A 133 1.35 1.39 -25.34
N GLU A 134 1.04 1.00 -26.57
CA GLU A 134 1.47 -0.30 -27.12
C GLU A 134 2.91 -0.21 -27.65
N VAL A 135 3.25 0.90 -28.29
CA VAL A 135 4.56 1.15 -28.89
C VAL A 135 4.99 2.59 -28.63
N GLY A 136 6.21 2.75 -28.14
CA GLY A 136 6.83 4.08 -28.04
C GLY A 136 8.32 4.06 -28.23
N ILE A 137 8.90 5.26 -28.25
CA ILE A 137 10.35 5.48 -28.38
C ILE A 137 10.80 6.24 -27.15
N ALA A 138 11.67 5.66 -26.35
CA ALA A 138 12.40 6.47 -25.38
C ALA A 138 13.72 6.95 -26.00
N CYS A 139 14.18 8.12 -25.61
CA CYS A 139 15.48 8.60 -26.00
C CYS A 139 16.08 9.45 -24.89
N GLY A 140 17.36 9.75 -25.00
CA GLY A 140 18.03 10.79 -24.23
C GLY A 140 18.91 11.53 -25.21
N ALA A 141 18.96 12.85 -25.12
CA ALA A 141 19.76 13.68 -26.01
C ALA A 141 20.31 14.87 -25.23
N GLU A 142 21.57 15.23 -25.48
CA GLU A 142 22.20 16.38 -24.84
C GLU A 142 23.17 17.12 -25.77
N SER A 143 23.17 18.45 -25.67
CA SER A 143 24.17 19.33 -26.28
C SER A 143 24.75 20.25 -25.21
N MET A 144 25.93 19.90 -24.74
CA MET A 144 26.72 20.64 -23.78
C MET A 144 27.47 21.82 -24.42
N THR A 145 27.58 21.82 -25.76
CA THR A 145 28.13 22.92 -26.55
C THR A 145 27.15 24.10 -26.69
N LEU A 146 25.87 23.83 -26.96
CA LEU A 146 24.85 24.86 -27.24
C LEU A 146 23.94 25.19 -26.04
N ALA A 147 24.18 24.58 -24.88
CA ALA A 147 23.44 24.88 -23.65
C ALA A 147 23.67 26.33 -23.19
N GLY A 148 22.76 27.24 -23.58
CA GLY A 148 22.75 28.66 -23.23
C GLY A 148 22.37 28.97 -21.77
N GLU A 149 22.91 30.08 -21.27
CA GLU A 149 22.78 30.73 -19.95
C GLU A 149 22.88 29.85 -18.68
N ARG A 150 24.11 29.77 -18.17
CA ARG A 150 24.51 29.14 -16.91
C ARG A 150 24.35 30.07 -15.69
N GLY A 151 23.17 30.70 -15.51
CA GLY A 151 23.10 31.88 -14.63
C GLY A 151 21.84 32.17 -13.80
N THR A 152 20.77 31.38 -13.83
CA THR A 152 19.57 31.69 -13.02
C THR A 152 19.67 31.12 -11.60
N LYS A 153 19.46 31.94 -10.56
CA LYS A 153 19.17 31.47 -9.19
C LYS A 153 17.93 30.56 -9.25
N ILE A 154 18.11 29.26 -9.06
CA ILE A 154 17.03 28.27 -9.23
C ILE A 154 16.19 28.09 -7.95
N LEU A 155 16.77 28.36 -6.78
CA LEU A 155 16.15 28.04 -5.48
C LEU A 155 16.02 29.28 -4.59
N ASP A 156 14.91 29.34 -3.86
CA ASP A 156 14.55 30.42 -2.92
C ASP A 156 15.45 30.37 -1.67
N GLU A 157 15.98 31.52 -1.27
CA GLU A 157 16.84 31.67 -0.09
C GLU A 157 16.12 31.31 1.21
N ALA A 158 14.82 31.56 1.30
CA ALA A 158 14.02 31.15 2.45
C ALA A 158 14.01 29.63 2.60
N VAL A 159 13.99 28.88 1.49
CA VAL A 159 14.01 27.40 1.50
C VAL A 159 15.41 26.88 1.81
N LEU A 160 16.45 27.50 1.23
CA LEU A 160 17.84 27.16 1.52
C LEU A 160 18.19 27.42 3.01
N GLY A 161 17.58 28.42 3.65
CA GLY A 161 17.77 28.71 5.07
C GLY A 161 17.17 27.69 6.04
N LEU A 162 16.32 26.77 5.57
CA LEU A 162 15.62 25.80 6.44
C LEU A 162 16.44 24.54 6.73
N SER A 163 17.37 24.16 5.85
CA SER A 163 18.17 22.93 6.06
C SER A 163 19.51 22.97 5.32
N GLN A 164 20.53 22.39 5.94
CA GLN A 164 21.84 22.25 5.33
C GLN A 164 21.80 21.35 4.09
N GLU A 165 20.94 20.34 4.06
CA GLU A 165 20.75 19.45 2.91
C GLU A 165 20.11 20.16 1.71
N ALA A 166 19.22 21.13 1.94
CA ALA A 166 18.72 22.00 0.88
C ALA A 166 19.84 22.87 0.31
N VAL A 167 20.73 23.40 1.16
CA VAL A 167 21.94 24.13 0.73
C VAL A 167 22.88 23.23 -0.06
N ASP A 168 23.11 22.00 0.40
CA ASP A 168 23.94 21.00 -0.27
C ASP A 168 23.38 20.64 -1.65
N SER A 169 22.07 20.85 -1.85
CA SER A 169 21.44 20.65 -3.15
C SER A 169 21.82 21.69 -4.22
N THR A 170 22.57 22.73 -3.85
CA THR A 170 23.14 23.69 -4.81
C THR A 170 24.58 23.39 -5.17
N LYS A 171 25.22 22.40 -4.53
CA LYS A 171 26.66 22.15 -4.65
C LYS A 171 27.00 21.33 -5.91
N PRO A 172 28.17 21.58 -6.53
CA PRO A 172 28.55 20.90 -7.76
C PRO A 172 29.03 19.48 -7.55
N MET A 173 28.94 18.68 -8.60
CA MET A 173 29.40 17.29 -8.62
C MET A 173 30.88 17.11 -8.25
N GLY A 174 31.75 18.09 -8.54
CA GLY A 174 33.15 18.05 -8.10
C GLY A 174 33.29 18.06 -6.57
N TRP A 175 32.44 18.82 -5.88
CA TRP A 175 32.39 18.85 -4.41
C TRP A 175 31.94 17.49 -3.84
N THR A 176 30.94 16.87 -4.47
CA THR A 176 30.50 15.51 -4.13
C THR A 176 31.61 14.48 -4.33
N SER A 177 32.37 14.54 -5.43
CA SER A 177 33.48 13.60 -5.68
C SER A 177 34.54 13.66 -4.58
N GLU A 178 34.95 14.86 -4.18
CA GLU A 178 35.92 15.06 -3.09
C GLU A 178 35.37 14.59 -1.74
N ASN A 179 34.08 14.83 -1.46
CA ASN A 179 33.44 14.31 -0.26
C ASN A 179 33.39 12.79 -0.25
N VAL A 180 33.10 12.13 -1.38
CA VAL A 180 33.10 10.66 -1.47
C VAL A 180 34.51 10.11 -1.25
N SER A 181 35.53 10.72 -1.86
CA SER A 181 36.93 10.34 -1.64
C SER A 181 37.32 10.44 -0.18
N ARG A 182 37.04 11.57 0.47
CA ARG A 182 37.38 11.81 1.88
C ARG A 182 36.57 10.95 2.84
N ASP A 183 35.25 10.94 2.71
CA ASP A 183 34.34 10.34 3.70
C ASP A 183 34.37 8.80 3.64
N PHE A 184 34.74 8.22 2.48
CA PHE A 184 34.83 6.76 2.29
C PHE A 184 36.25 6.24 2.03
N GLY A 185 37.27 7.10 2.15
CA GLY A 185 38.68 6.70 2.04
C GLY A 185 39.10 6.19 0.66
N VAL A 186 38.51 6.73 -0.43
CA VAL A 186 38.93 6.38 -1.79
C VAL A 186 40.13 7.23 -2.18
N ASP A 187 41.31 6.61 -2.26
CA ASP A 187 42.54 7.30 -2.57
C ASP A 187 42.67 7.66 -4.07
N ARG A 188 43.47 8.68 -4.35
CA ARG A 188 43.74 9.14 -5.72
C ARG A 188 44.37 8.05 -6.59
N LEU A 189 45.25 7.23 -6.02
CA LEU A 189 45.93 6.18 -6.76
C LEU A 189 44.93 5.12 -7.27
N ALA A 190 43.94 4.73 -6.47
CA ALA A 190 42.86 3.84 -6.91
C ALA A 190 42.00 4.52 -7.98
N MET A 191 41.73 5.81 -7.86
CA MET A 191 40.99 6.57 -8.87
C MET A 191 41.71 6.60 -10.23
N ASP A 192 43.02 6.83 -10.23
CA ASP A 192 43.86 6.89 -11.43
C ASP A 192 44.04 5.48 -12.05
N LYS A 193 44.23 4.43 -11.24
CA LYS A 193 44.24 3.03 -11.70
C LYS A 193 42.92 2.63 -12.36
N TYR A 194 41.79 3.04 -11.78
CA TYR A 194 40.48 2.77 -12.36
C TYR A 194 40.28 3.50 -13.69
N ALA A 195 40.70 4.76 -13.78
CA ALA A 195 40.63 5.54 -15.01
C ALA A 195 41.45 4.90 -16.14
N LEU A 196 42.66 4.44 -15.84
CA LEU A 196 43.52 3.71 -16.77
C LEU A 196 42.81 2.48 -17.37
N GLU A 197 42.20 1.68 -16.51
CA GLU A 197 41.48 0.46 -16.94
C GLU A 197 40.25 0.80 -17.80
N SER A 198 39.49 1.86 -17.45
CA SER A 198 38.35 2.33 -18.26
C SER A 198 38.80 2.75 -19.67
N PHE A 199 39.90 3.51 -19.80
CA PHE A 199 40.49 3.87 -21.10
C PHE A 199 41.00 2.65 -21.87
N ALA A 200 41.69 1.71 -21.20
CA ALA A 200 42.22 0.51 -21.83
C ALA A 200 41.10 -0.41 -22.39
N ARG A 201 39.96 -0.48 -21.72
CA ARG A 201 38.77 -1.23 -22.18
C ARG A 201 38.11 -0.56 -23.38
N ALA A 202 37.92 0.75 -23.33
CA ALA A 202 37.32 1.52 -24.41
C ALA A 202 38.19 1.46 -25.68
N GLU A 203 39.51 1.61 -25.55
CA GLU A 203 40.46 1.47 -26.66
C GLU A 203 40.39 0.07 -27.30
N ARG A 204 40.37 -0.98 -26.46
CA ARG A 204 40.25 -2.37 -26.92
C ARG A 204 38.92 -2.61 -27.63
N ALA A 205 37.82 -2.12 -27.08
CA ALA A 205 36.48 -2.27 -27.65
C ALA A 205 36.36 -1.56 -29.00
N GLN A 206 36.89 -0.35 -29.13
CA GLN A 206 36.89 0.39 -30.39
C GLN A 206 37.78 -0.28 -31.46
N ARG A 207 39.00 -0.72 -31.09
CA ARG A 207 39.90 -1.44 -32.01
C ARG A 207 39.32 -2.77 -32.49
N ALA A 208 38.57 -3.45 -31.63
CA ALA A 208 37.90 -4.71 -31.97
C ALA A 208 36.56 -4.52 -32.71
N GLY A 209 36.14 -3.28 -32.97
CA GLY A 209 34.89 -2.97 -33.69
C GLY A 209 33.62 -3.21 -32.86
N PHE A 210 33.71 -3.31 -31.53
CA PHE A 210 32.56 -3.65 -30.68
C PHE A 210 31.50 -2.57 -30.60
N PHE A 211 31.77 -1.34 -31.05
CA PHE A 211 30.79 -0.26 -31.09
C PHE A 211 30.04 -0.16 -32.43
N ALA A 212 30.44 -0.92 -33.45
CA ALA A 212 29.89 -0.80 -34.80
C ALA A 212 28.40 -1.17 -34.91
N ASP A 213 27.90 -2.00 -33.99
CA ASP A 213 26.49 -2.41 -33.95
C ASP A 213 25.59 -1.41 -33.19
N GLU A 214 26.16 -0.53 -32.35
CA GLU A 214 25.41 0.49 -31.62
C GLU A 214 25.55 1.91 -32.17
N ILE A 215 26.66 2.27 -32.84
CA ILE A 215 26.89 3.61 -33.39
C ILE A 215 26.25 3.78 -34.77
N VAL A 216 25.49 4.86 -34.93
CA VAL A 216 24.94 5.33 -36.20
C VAL A 216 25.84 6.45 -36.74
N PRO A 217 26.38 6.33 -37.98
CA PRO A 217 27.13 7.42 -38.60
C PRO A 217 26.27 8.69 -38.76
N ILE A 218 26.76 9.84 -38.29
CA ILE A 218 26.05 11.12 -38.43
C ILE A 218 26.88 12.08 -39.29
N THR A 219 26.32 12.50 -40.42
CA THR A 219 26.91 13.54 -41.28
C THR A 219 26.45 14.91 -40.84
N THR A 220 27.39 15.80 -40.52
CA THR A 220 27.13 17.17 -40.08
C THR A 220 28.07 18.17 -40.74
N LYS A 221 27.76 19.47 -40.64
CA LYS A 221 28.60 20.57 -41.13
C LYS A 221 29.35 21.21 -39.97
N ILE A 222 30.66 21.31 -40.11
CA ILE A 222 31.56 21.88 -39.10
C ILE A 222 32.30 23.06 -39.72
N LYS A 223 32.44 24.16 -38.98
CA LYS A 223 33.25 25.31 -39.39
C LYS A 223 34.74 25.03 -39.14
N GLY A 224 35.53 24.99 -40.22
CA GLY A 224 36.98 24.84 -40.18
C GLY A 224 37.69 26.02 -39.52
N SER A 225 38.98 25.86 -39.21
CA SER A 225 39.82 26.95 -38.66
C SER A 225 39.99 28.14 -39.62
N ASP A 226 39.71 27.91 -40.91
CA ASP A 226 39.65 28.88 -42.01
C ASP A 226 38.27 29.57 -42.13
N GLY A 227 37.29 29.19 -41.31
CA GLY A 227 35.94 29.74 -41.32
C GLY A 227 35.01 29.15 -42.38
N GLN A 228 35.45 28.18 -43.20
CA GLN A 228 34.61 27.53 -44.20
C GLN A 228 33.81 26.36 -43.61
N TRP A 229 32.63 26.09 -44.16
CA TRP A 229 31.79 24.96 -43.77
C TRP A 229 32.26 23.69 -44.48
N LYS A 230 32.66 22.68 -43.71
CA LYS A 230 33.04 21.36 -44.22
C LYS A 230 32.05 20.31 -43.74
N GLU A 231 31.62 19.46 -44.65
CA GLU A 231 30.81 18.28 -44.32
C GLU A 231 31.72 17.17 -43.75
N VAL A 232 31.34 16.64 -42.59
CA VAL A 232 32.10 15.62 -41.85
C VAL A 232 31.13 14.53 -41.38
N THR A 233 31.49 13.27 -41.64
CA THR A 233 30.77 12.10 -41.11
C THR A 233 31.46 11.59 -39.85
N LEU A 234 30.70 11.52 -38.76
CA LEU A 234 31.17 11.06 -37.46
C LEU A 234 30.78 9.59 -37.29
N GLU A 235 31.78 8.71 -37.21
CA GLU A 235 31.61 7.25 -37.13
C GLU A 235 32.16 6.65 -35.83
N TYR A 236 32.93 7.44 -35.07
CA TYR A 236 33.69 7.01 -33.91
C TYR A 236 33.54 7.97 -32.73
N ASP A 237 33.65 7.46 -31.50
CA ASP A 237 33.70 8.31 -30.30
C ASP A 237 35.03 9.06 -30.22
N GLU A 238 35.00 10.36 -29.95
CA GLU A 238 36.21 11.22 -29.96
C GLU A 238 36.93 11.28 -28.60
N GLY A 239 36.34 10.70 -27.55
CA GLY A 239 36.78 10.82 -26.16
C GLY A 239 37.91 9.91 -25.72
N ILE A 240 38.16 8.82 -26.44
CA ILE A 240 39.07 7.76 -26.04
C ILE A 240 40.52 8.20 -26.25
N ARG A 241 41.32 8.18 -25.18
CA ARG A 241 42.75 8.53 -25.21
C ARG A 241 43.60 7.26 -25.34
N THR A 242 44.13 7.02 -26.54
CA THR A 242 44.97 5.85 -26.84
C THR A 242 46.30 5.90 -26.09
N GLY A 243 46.73 4.80 -25.49
CA GLY A 243 48.04 4.71 -24.82
C GLY A 243 48.16 5.49 -23.50
N THR A 244 47.04 5.69 -22.79
CA THR A 244 47.04 6.31 -21.45
C THR A 244 47.91 5.49 -20.48
N THR A 245 48.76 6.14 -19.66
CA THR A 245 49.61 5.48 -18.64
C THR A 245 49.33 6.02 -17.24
N LEU A 246 49.68 5.24 -16.20
CA LEU A 246 49.46 5.63 -14.81
C LEU A 246 50.31 6.85 -14.42
N GLU A 247 51.54 6.95 -14.93
CA GLU A 247 52.45 8.08 -14.70
C GLU A 247 51.87 9.37 -15.29
N ALA A 248 51.30 9.28 -16.50
CA ALA A 248 50.66 10.42 -17.16
C ALA A 248 49.41 10.89 -16.41
N LEU A 249 48.59 9.97 -15.86
CA LEU A 249 47.42 10.31 -15.05
C LEU A 249 47.82 10.93 -13.70
N SER A 250 48.80 10.33 -13.03
CA SER A 250 49.30 10.80 -11.72
C SER A 250 49.90 12.20 -11.80
N GLY A 251 50.46 12.59 -12.96
CA GLY A 251 51.01 13.94 -13.20
C GLY A 251 49.98 15.05 -13.41
N ILE A 252 48.68 14.74 -13.53
CA ILE A 252 47.63 15.74 -13.80
C ILE A 252 47.32 16.52 -12.53
N ARG A 253 47.20 17.86 -12.64
CA ARG A 253 46.86 18.72 -11.50
C ARG A 253 45.41 18.46 -11.01
N PRO A 254 45.15 18.54 -9.70
CA PRO A 254 43.78 18.44 -9.18
C PRO A 254 42.84 19.45 -9.85
N ALA A 255 41.63 19.00 -10.15
CA ALA A 255 40.60 19.82 -10.81
C ALA A 255 39.87 20.74 -9.82
N PHE A 256 39.80 20.36 -8.54
CA PHE A 256 39.02 21.07 -7.50
C PHE A 256 39.82 21.29 -6.19
N PRO A 257 40.99 21.97 -6.24
CA PRO A 257 41.89 22.13 -5.09
C PRO A 257 41.24 22.77 -3.85
N GLN A 258 40.14 23.52 -4.03
CA GLN A 258 39.37 24.13 -2.95
C GLN A 258 38.57 23.13 -2.09
N TRP A 259 38.35 21.90 -2.56
CA TRP A 259 37.58 20.86 -1.84
C TRP A 259 38.39 19.59 -1.57
N GLY A 260 39.43 19.33 -2.36
CA GLY A 260 40.37 18.23 -2.18
C GLY A 260 41.32 18.09 -3.38
N ASP A 261 42.25 17.15 -3.30
CA ASP A 261 43.30 16.92 -4.31
C ASP A 261 43.19 15.57 -5.03
N SER A 262 42.09 14.83 -4.81
CA SER A 262 41.89 13.48 -5.33
C SER A 262 41.39 13.46 -6.78
N THR A 263 40.47 14.36 -7.17
CA THR A 263 39.89 14.38 -8.52
C THR A 263 40.74 15.19 -9.50
N THR A 264 41.05 14.62 -10.66
CA THR A 264 41.80 15.23 -11.77
C THR A 264 41.03 15.12 -13.08
N GLY A 265 41.42 15.89 -14.11
CA GLY A 265 40.85 15.74 -15.45
C GLY A 265 41.22 14.41 -16.17
N GLY A 266 42.05 13.58 -15.54
CA GLY A 266 42.36 12.22 -16.01
C GLY A 266 41.49 11.13 -15.39
N ASN A 267 40.98 11.35 -14.17
CA ASN A 267 40.13 10.41 -13.43
C ASN A 267 38.66 10.89 -13.27
N ALA A 268 38.30 11.95 -13.98
CA ALA A 268 36.94 12.46 -14.14
C ALA A 268 36.45 12.27 -15.58
N SER A 269 35.15 12.05 -15.76
CA SER A 269 34.54 11.97 -17.08
C SER A 269 34.60 13.30 -17.84
N GLN A 270 34.83 13.22 -19.14
CA GLN A 270 34.71 14.39 -20.03
C GLN A 270 33.25 14.65 -20.40
N VAL A 271 32.95 15.92 -20.66
CA VAL A 271 31.62 16.34 -21.13
C VAL A 271 31.51 16.12 -22.64
N THR A 272 30.43 15.47 -23.09
CA THR A 272 30.22 15.11 -24.51
C THR A 272 28.80 15.39 -24.98
N ASP A 273 28.62 15.48 -26.30
CA ASP A 273 27.33 15.65 -26.99
C ASP A 273 26.87 14.29 -27.57
N GLY A 274 25.59 13.91 -27.48
CA GLY A 274 25.05 12.66 -28.06
C GLY A 274 23.63 12.23 -27.63
N ALA A 275 23.07 11.18 -28.27
CA ALA A 275 21.71 10.67 -28.02
C ALA A 275 21.52 9.12 -28.08
N LYS A 276 20.50 8.54 -27.38
CA LYS A 276 20.32 7.06 -27.17
C LYS A 276 18.94 6.58 -26.60
N TYR A 277 18.51 5.28 -26.67
CA TYR A 277 17.21 4.65 -26.14
C TYR A 277 17.32 3.46 -25.07
N VAL A 278 16.40 3.25 -24.03
CA VAL A 278 16.14 2.05 -23.09
C VAL A 278 16.08 2.20 -21.46
N GLY A 279 15.32 1.34 -20.66
CA GLY A 279 14.48 1.34 -19.34
C GLY A 279 14.93 1.63 -17.85
N SER A 280 14.09 1.62 -16.73
CA SER A 280 14.50 1.79 -15.24
C SER A 280 13.58 1.47 -13.97
N THR A 281 14.14 1.42 -12.72
CA THR A 281 13.55 1.48 -11.30
C THR A 281 14.11 2.65 -10.45
N VAL A 282 13.80 2.90 -9.15
CA VAL A 282 14.36 4.05 -8.31
C VAL A 282 14.67 3.82 -6.79
N ALA A 283 15.73 4.43 -6.23
CA ALA A 283 16.09 4.49 -4.77
C ALA A 283 16.67 5.87 -4.33
N GLY A 284 16.86 6.24 -3.04
CA GLY A 284 17.32 7.60 -2.67
C GLY A 284 18.40 7.68 -1.58
N LEU A 285 19.19 8.77 -1.56
CA LEU A 285 20.32 9.00 -0.63
C LEU A 285 20.65 10.51 -0.38
N PRO A 286 21.45 10.87 0.64
CA PRO A 286 21.81 12.27 0.91
C PRO A 286 22.59 12.95 -0.23
N PRO A 287 22.27 14.21 -0.63
CA PRO A 287 22.90 14.88 -1.78
C PRO A 287 24.43 14.97 -1.71
N ARG A 288 25.01 15.16 -0.52
CA ARG A 288 26.45 15.28 -0.31
C ARG A 288 27.25 14.05 -0.77
N ILE A 289 26.66 12.86 -0.69
CA ILE A 289 27.30 11.56 -0.99
C ILE A 289 26.59 10.82 -2.13
N MET A 290 25.84 11.55 -2.98
CA MET A 290 25.01 10.98 -4.05
C MET A 290 25.76 10.03 -5.01
N GLY A 291 27.08 10.14 -5.09
CA GLY A 291 27.96 9.25 -5.84
C GLY A 291 27.88 7.77 -5.48
N ASN A 292 27.34 7.46 -4.30
CA ASN A 292 27.24 6.09 -3.77
C ASN A 292 25.89 5.43 -4.03
N GLY A 293 24.98 6.09 -4.75
CA GLY A 293 23.62 5.60 -4.99
C GLY A 293 23.52 4.11 -5.38
N PRO A 294 24.35 3.59 -6.30
CA PRO A 294 24.28 2.19 -6.71
C PRO A 294 24.36 1.18 -5.55
N THR A 295 25.04 1.51 -4.44
CA THR A 295 25.14 0.63 -3.27
C THR A 295 23.82 0.46 -2.52
N VAL A 296 22.86 1.35 -2.75
CA VAL A 296 21.50 1.31 -2.16
C VAL A 296 20.48 0.82 -3.19
N ALA A 297 20.59 1.28 -4.45
CA ALA A 297 19.61 0.97 -5.48
C ALA A 297 19.69 -0.49 -5.99
N ILE A 298 20.91 -1.01 -6.16
CA ILE A 298 21.12 -2.38 -6.67
C ILE A 298 20.60 -3.43 -5.69
N PRO A 299 20.92 -3.41 -4.38
CA PRO A 299 20.36 -4.38 -3.44
C PRO A 299 18.84 -4.30 -3.33
N LYS A 300 18.26 -3.09 -3.45
CA LYS A 300 16.80 -2.90 -3.46
C LYS A 300 16.16 -3.54 -4.68
N LEU A 301 16.71 -3.33 -5.87
CA LEU A 301 16.20 -3.95 -7.11
C LEU A 301 16.32 -5.49 -7.05
N LEU A 302 17.48 -6.01 -6.65
CA LEU A 302 17.72 -7.45 -6.58
C LEU A 302 16.80 -8.13 -5.55
N SER A 303 16.58 -7.52 -4.38
CA SER A 303 15.66 -8.06 -3.37
C SER A 303 14.20 -8.06 -3.82
N GLN A 304 13.73 -7.02 -4.53
CA GLN A 304 12.38 -6.99 -5.10
C GLN A 304 12.13 -8.14 -6.09
N HIS A 305 13.18 -8.59 -6.77
CA HIS A 305 13.10 -9.64 -7.78
C HIS A 305 13.64 -11.00 -7.31
N GLY A 306 14.07 -11.11 -6.04
CA GLY A 306 14.64 -12.35 -5.49
C GLY A 306 15.92 -12.81 -6.19
N LEU A 307 16.70 -11.89 -6.76
CA LEU A 307 17.95 -12.15 -7.48
C LEU A 307 19.17 -11.82 -6.63
N SER A 308 20.32 -12.37 -6.99
CA SER A 308 21.63 -12.03 -6.44
C SER A 308 22.49 -11.30 -7.48
N LEU A 309 23.56 -10.66 -7.03
CA LEU A 309 24.54 -10.03 -7.94
C LEU A 309 25.24 -11.05 -8.85
N ASP A 310 25.41 -12.29 -8.38
CA ASP A 310 26.07 -13.36 -9.13
C ASP A 310 25.25 -13.81 -10.35
N ASP A 311 23.94 -13.56 -10.34
CA ASP A 311 23.03 -13.85 -11.45
C ASP A 311 23.18 -12.86 -12.63
N MET A 312 23.95 -11.78 -12.47
CA MET A 312 24.15 -10.75 -13.50
C MET A 312 25.36 -11.09 -14.39
N ASP A 313 25.15 -11.13 -15.71
CA ASP A 313 26.20 -11.42 -16.70
C ASP A 313 27.00 -10.17 -17.08
N VAL A 314 26.32 -9.02 -17.11
CA VAL A 314 26.90 -7.70 -17.42
C VAL A 314 26.32 -6.67 -16.45
N VAL A 315 27.18 -5.83 -15.88
CA VAL A 315 26.80 -4.73 -14.98
C VAL A 315 27.34 -3.42 -15.53
N GLU A 316 26.45 -2.48 -15.85
CA GLU A 316 26.82 -1.14 -16.32
C GLU A 316 26.51 -0.10 -15.24
N ILE A 317 27.55 0.49 -14.64
CA ILE A 317 27.43 1.55 -13.61
C ILE A 317 27.99 2.85 -14.17
N ASN A 318 27.25 3.95 -14.01
CA ASN A 318 27.73 5.26 -14.46
C ASN A 318 29.01 5.72 -13.74
N GLU A 319 30.03 6.09 -14.51
CA GLU A 319 31.33 6.55 -14.01
C GLU A 319 31.47 8.09 -14.15
N ALA A 320 30.70 8.89 -13.43
CA ALA A 320 30.91 10.35 -13.49
C ALA A 320 32.31 10.75 -13.01
N PHE A 321 32.79 10.08 -11.96
CA PHE A 321 34.15 10.16 -11.40
C PHE A 321 34.61 8.77 -10.94
N SER A 322 35.91 8.50 -10.99
CA SER A 322 36.47 7.21 -10.54
C SER A 322 36.22 6.93 -9.04
N SER A 323 36.11 7.97 -8.19
CA SER A 323 35.83 7.82 -6.75
C SER A 323 34.55 7.03 -6.49
N MET A 324 33.52 7.30 -7.28
CA MET A 324 32.20 6.67 -7.18
C MET A 324 32.23 5.22 -7.65
N ALA A 325 32.89 4.97 -8.79
CA ALA A 325 32.95 3.65 -9.39
C ALA A 325 33.78 2.68 -8.53
N VAL A 326 34.91 3.14 -7.98
CA VAL A 326 35.75 2.36 -7.04
C VAL A 326 34.97 2.02 -5.77
N TYR A 327 34.31 3.02 -5.15
CA TYR A 327 33.50 2.79 -3.96
C TYR A 327 32.37 1.78 -4.21
N CYS A 328 31.60 1.96 -5.29
CA CYS A 328 30.49 1.06 -5.61
C CYS A 328 30.96 -0.37 -5.86
N ARG A 329 32.08 -0.55 -6.56
CA ARG A 329 32.70 -1.86 -6.76
C ARG A 329 33.02 -2.53 -5.43
N ASP A 330 33.70 -1.83 -4.53
CA ASP A 330 34.17 -2.40 -3.27
C ASP A 330 33.02 -2.69 -2.30
N ALA A 331 32.05 -1.78 -2.21
CA ALA A 331 30.88 -1.95 -1.36
C ALA A 331 29.97 -3.09 -1.84
N LEU A 332 29.80 -3.25 -3.16
CA LEU A 332 28.96 -4.31 -3.75
C LEU A 332 29.74 -5.60 -4.07
N LYS A 333 31.07 -5.58 -3.89
CA LYS A 333 31.98 -6.69 -4.23
C LYS A 333 31.85 -7.15 -5.69
N LEU A 334 31.77 -6.19 -6.61
CA LEU A 334 31.60 -6.48 -8.04
C LEU A 334 32.89 -7.00 -8.68
N ASP A 335 32.75 -7.99 -9.55
CA ASP A 335 33.84 -8.50 -10.39
C ASP A 335 34.21 -7.46 -11.47
N TRP A 336 35.51 -7.19 -11.56
CA TRP A 336 36.10 -6.29 -12.54
C TRP A 336 35.77 -6.69 -13.99
N GLU A 337 35.64 -7.98 -14.31
CA GLU A 337 35.38 -8.44 -15.68
C GLU A 337 33.91 -8.30 -16.11
N ARG A 338 33.01 -8.10 -15.14
CA ARG A 338 31.55 -7.96 -15.36
C ARG A 338 31.09 -6.50 -15.32
N MET A 339 31.78 -5.65 -14.56
CA MET A 339 31.47 -4.21 -14.46
C MET A 339 32.10 -3.42 -15.63
N ASN A 340 31.29 -2.69 -16.41
CA ASN A 340 31.71 -1.80 -17.51
C ASN A 340 32.79 -2.42 -18.44
N PRO A 341 32.53 -3.60 -19.05
CA PRO A 341 33.54 -4.35 -19.81
C PRO A 341 34.01 -3.66 -21.10
N ARG A 342 33.26 -2.68 -21.61
CA ARG A 342 33.62 -1.87 -22.79
C ARG A 342 34.19 -0.49 -22.43
N GLY A 343 34.47 -0.25 -21.15
CA GLY A 343 34.83 1.07 -20.61
C GLY A 343 33.58 1.91 -20.33
N GLY A 344 33.63 2.74 -19.28
CA GLY A 344 32.50 3.56 -18.88
C GLY A 344 32.69 5.04 -19.20
N ALA A 345 31.99 5.91 -18.45
CA ALA A 345 31.93 7.34 -18.74
C ALA A 345 33.25 8.10 -18.55
N VAL A 346 34.20 7.57 -17.77
CA VAL A 346 35.55 8.16 -17.68
C VAL A 346 36.25 8.15 -19.04
N ALA A 347 36.08 7.07 -19.82
CA ALA A 347 36.71 6.92 -21.13
C ALA A 347 35.85 7.43 -22.30
N LEU A 348 34.54 7.16 -22.29
CA LEU A 348 33.63 7.46 -23.40
C LEU A 348 33.04 8.88 -23.32
N GLY A 349 33.03 9.48 -22.14
CA GLY A 349 32.35 10.74 -21.84
C GLY A 349 30.91 10.61 -21.36
N HIS A 350 30.37 11.75 -20.92
CA HIS A 350 29.13 11.83 -20.13
C HIS A 350 28.14 12.88 -20.70
N PRO A 351 27.35 12.53 -21.74
CA PRO A 351 26.24 13.38 -22.19
C PRO A 351 25.07 13.21 -21.21
N LEU A 352 24.79 14.23 -20.37
CA LEU A 352 23.93 14.09 -19.18
C LEU A 352 22.58 13.42 -19.47
N GLY A 353 21.78 13.99 -20.39
CA GLY A 353 20.47 13.46 -20.76
C GLY A 353 20.49 12.07 -21.41
N ALA A 354 21.59 11.70 -22.08
CA ALA A 354 21.71 10.45 -22.84
C ALA A 354 22.44 9.32 -22.08
N THR A 355 23.05 9.60 -20.93
CA THR A 355 23.97 8.64 -20.28
C THR A 355 23.27 7.41 -19.73
N GLY A 356 22.17 7.57 -19.01
CA GLY A 356 21.45 6.41 -18.46
C GLY A 356 21.10 5.40 -19.56
N VAL A 357 20.69 5.94 -20.68
CA VAL A 357 20.35 5.19 -21.87
C VAL A 357 21.56 4.59 -22.57
N ARG A 358 22.71 5.26 -22.42
CA ARG A 358 24.01 4.77 -22.85
C ARG A 358 24.42 3.47 -22.23
N LEU A 359 24.24 3.37 -20.93
CA LEU A 359 24.54 2.15 -20.22
C LEU A 359 23.68 0.98 -20.73
N VAL A 360 22.41 1.21 -21.04
CA VAL A 360 21.53 0.12 -21.48
C VAL A 360 21.89 -0.45 -22.84
N VAL A 361 22.03 0.36 -23.90
CA VAL A 361 22.37 -0.22 -25.23
C VAL A 361 23.77 -0.84 -25.24
N THR A 362 24.74 -0.22 -24.55
CA THR A 362 26.11 -0.78 -24.50
C THR A 362 26.11 -2.11 -23.74
N GLY A 363 25.38 -2.18 -22.63
CA GLY A 363 25.15 -3.41 -21.89
C GLY A 363 24.41 -4.48 -22.70
N LEU A 364 23.37 -4.11 -23.47
CA LEU A 364 22.61 -5.03 -24.31
C LEU A 364 23.46 -5.57 -25.47
N SER A 365 24.26 -4.74 -26.13
CA SER A 365 25.19 -5.18 -27.16
C SER A 365 26.23 -6.14 -26.60
N GLU A 366 26.78 -5.85 -25.41
CA GLU A 366 27.74 -6.74 -24.76
C GLU A 366 27.12 -8.06 -24.33
N LEU A 367 25.89 -8.02 -23.82
CA LEU A 367 25.14 -9.20 -23.44
C LEU A 367 24.84 -10.10 -24.65
N ARG A 368 24.50 -9.53 -25.82
CA ARG A 368 24.39 -10.28 -27.08
C ARG A 368 25.70 -10.95 -27.47
N ARG A 369 26.83 -10.21 -27.37
CA ARG A 369 28.17 -10.73 -27.72
C ARG A 369 28.58 -11.88 -26.81
N ARG A 370 28.35 -11.76 -25.49
CA ARG A 370 28.66 -12.79 -24.50
C ARG A 370 27.64 -13.94 -24.48
N ARG A 371 26.53 -13.82 -25.22
CA ARG A 371 25.35 -14.71 -25.13
C ARG A 371 24.80 -14.80 -23.70
N GLY A 372 24.93 -13.71 -22.93
CA GLY A 372 24.37 -13.55 -21.59
C GLY A 372 22.85 -13.38 -21.63
N ARG A 373 22.21 -13.38 -20.47
CA ARG A 373 20.75 -13.27 -20.32
C ARG A 373 20.32 -12.17 -19.36
N MET A 374 21.18 -11.74 -18.44
CA MET A 374 20.86 -10.75 -17.41
C MET A 374 21.79 -9.52 -17.48
N LEU A 375 21.19 -8.33 -17.65
CA LEU A 375 21.87 -7.03 -17.60
C LEU A 375 21.35 -6.21 -16.41
N LEU A 376 22.29 -5.65 -15.65
CA LEU A 376 22.03 -4.67 -14.60
C LEU A 376 22.61 -3.31 -15.00
N VAL A 377 21.81 -2.24 -14.86
CA VAL A 377 22.26 -0.87 -15.14
C VAL A 377 21.95 0.04 -13.96
N SER A 378 22.90 0.86 -13.48
CA SER A 378 22.66 1.84 -12.42
C SER A 378 23.28 3.21 -12.70
N ILE A 379 22.54 4.28 -12.41
CA ILE A 379 23.01 5.67 -12.57
C ILE A 379 22.44 6.59 -11.50
N MET A 380 23.31 7.35 -10.84
CA MET A 380 22.93 8.37 -9.86
C MET A 380 22.19 9.57 -10.47
N SER A 381 21.34 10.22 -9.68
CA SER A 381 20.65 11.48 -10.00
C SER A 381 20.84 12.47 -8.87
N GLY A 382 21.47 13.61 -9.14
CA GLY A 382 21.66 14.69 -8.17
C GLY A 382 22.47 15.86 -8.75
N ASN A 383 22.59 16.93 -7.97
CA ASN A 383 22.55 18.32 -8.43
C ASN A 383 23.53 18.79 -9.51
N ARG A 384 23.06 19.80 -10.24
CA ARG A 384 23.78 20.52 -11.30
C ARG A 384 25.10 21.08 -10.77
N PRO A 385 26.22 21.01 -11.51
CA PRO A 385 27.40 21.79 -11.18
C PRO A 385 27.17 23.30 -11.41
N PRO A 386 27.22 24.18 -10.38
CA PRO A 386 27.47 25.61 -10.58
C PRO A 386 28.92 25.89 -11.01
N PRO A 387 29.16 27.06 -11.66
CA PRO A 387 30.40 27.37 -12.34
C PRO A 387 31.51 27.69 -11.35
N ASN A 388 32.74 27.25 -11.64
CA ASN A 388 33.97 28.03 -11.49
C ASN A 388 35.13 27.21 -12.04
N GLY A 389 35.30 27.30 -13.36
CA GLY A 389 36.56 27.02 -14.04
C GLY A 389 37.16 28.34 -14.50
N SER A 390 37.83 29.04 -13.60
CA SER A 390 38.78 30.09 -13.94
C SER A 390 40.04 29.91 -13.09
N GLY A 391 41.20 29.91 -13.75
CA GLY A 391 42.51 29.98 -13.09
C GLY A 391 42.75 31.29 -12.31
N PRO A 392 43.97 31.53 -11.83
CA PRO A 392 44.28 31.86 -10.43
C PRO A 392 44.30 33.37 -10.12
N VAL A 393 43.81 33.78 -8.93
CA VAL A 393 44.16 35.06 -8.26
C VAL A 393 44.05 34.91 -6.72
N PHE A 394 45.06 35.42 -6.01
CA PHE A 394 45.25 35.50 -4.55
C PHE A 394 44.14 36.27 -3.79
N ASP A 395 43.73 35.88 -2.57
CA ASP A 395 44.27 36.32 -1.26
C ASP A 395 43.36 35.85 -0.07
N ARG A 396 43.91 36.03 1.14
CA ARG A 396 43.80 35.42 2.47
C ARG A 396 42.55 35.55 3.37
N ARG A 397 42.57 34.64 4.38
CA ARG A 397 42.10 34.68 5.80
C ARG A 397 40.59 34.41 6.04
N SER A 398 40.13 33.69 7.06
CA SER A 398 40.72 32.84 8.12
C SER A 398 39.56 32.29 8.99
N GLN A 399 39.81 31.18 9.69
CA GLN A 399 39.15 30.66 10.91
C GLN A 399 38.03 29.60 10.78
N THR A 400 38.46 28.37 11.12
CA THR A 400 37.73 27.21 11.69
C THR A 400 37.49 27.41 13.21
N PRO A 401 36.77 26.54 14.00
CA PRO A 401 36.38 25.14 13.75
C PRO A 401 34.97 24.66 14.20
N SER A 402 34.71 23.40 13.83
CA SER A 402 33.62 22.41 14.05
C SER A 402 33.36 22.01 15.55
N PRO A 403 32.63 20.91 15.92
CA PRO A 403 31.79 19.93 15.17
C PRO A 403 30.49 19.44 15.89
N MET A 404 29.85 18.40 15.29
CA MET A 404 28.91 17.38 15.82
C MET A 404 27.41 17.66 15.61
N ALA A 405 26.50 16.74 15.25
CA ALA A 405 26.49 15.41 14.61
C ALA A 405 25.02 14.89 14.70
N GLU A 406 24.43 14.51 13.55
CA GLU A 406 23.34 13.52 13.35
C GLU A 406 21.94 13.74 14.00
N SER A 407 20.79 13.73 13.31
CA SER A 407 20.26 12.65 12.46
C SER A 407 18.85 12.95 11.89
N SER A 408 18.65 12.54 10.62
CA SER A 408 17.42 12.12 9.89
C SER A 408 16.26 13.12 9.66
N SER A 409 15.56 13.17 8.51
CA SER A 409 15.71 12.58 7.16
C SER A 409 14.61 13.16 6.24
N SER A 410 14.92 13.47 4.97
CA SER A 410 13.98 13.37 3.83
C SER A 410 14.76 13.34 2.49
N ALA A 411 14.28 12.57 1.51
CA ALA A 411 15.09 11.92 0.46
C ALA A 411 15.03 12.56 -0.95
N ALA A 412 16.10 12.39 -1.74
CA ALA A 412 16.17 12.62 -3.20
C ALA A 412 16.60 11.33 -3.95
N GLY A 413 16.11 11.08 -5.18
CA GLY A 413 16.10 9.73 -5.81
C GLY A 413 16.89 9.49 -7.13
N GLU A 414 17.44 8.27 -7.27
CA GLU A 414 18.23 7.56 -8.31
C GLU A 414 17.40 6.57 -9.14
N SER A 415 17.86 6.09 -10.33
CA SER A 415 17.21 5.00 -11.09
C SER A 415 18.04 3.78 -11.57
N THR A 416 17.46 2.55 -11.63
CA THR A 416 18.10 1.23 -11.98
C THR A 416 17.15 0.22 -12.69
N PRO A 417 17.24 -0.11 -14.01
CA PRO A 417 16.43 -1.21 -14.61
C PRO A 417 17.02 -2.60 -14.43
N LEU A 418 16.17 -3.59 -14.65
CA LEU A 418 16.56 -4.94 -15.09
C LEU A 418 16.05 -5.16 -16.52
N VAL A 419 16.93 -5.47 -17.48
CA VAL A 419 16.55 -5.59 -18.90
C VAL A 419 16.88 -6.98 -19.45
N ARG A 420 15.90 -7.59 -20.12
CA ARG A 420 15.98 -8.91 -20.74
C ARG A 420 16.14 -8.81 -22.26
N ALA A 421 17.04 -9.59 -22.85
CA ALA A 421 17.20 -9.65 -24.30
C ALA A 421 16.28 -10.70 -24.94
N ALA A 422 15.47 -10.29 -25.92
CA ALA A 422 14.87 -11.19 -26.90
C ALA A 422 15.73 -11.18 -28.18
N LEU A 423 16.17 -12.35 -28.64
CA LEU A 423 16.91 -12.51 -29.90
C LEU A 423 15.96 -12.39 -31.11
N PRO A 424 16.33 -11.69 -32.21
CA PRO A 424 15.62 -11.74 -33.48
C PRO A 424 16.20 -12.84 -34.40
N GLY A 425 15.34 -13.62 -35.07
CA GLY A 425 15.78 -14.60 -36.06
C GLY A 425 14.70 -15.49 -36.68
N TYR A 426 14.08 -14.99 -37.75
CA TYR A 426 13.68 -15.63 -39.04
C TYR A 426 12.89 -16.97 -39.13
N LEU A 427 11.78 -16.85 -39.89
CA LEU A 427 11.14 -17.78 -40.85
C LEU A 427 10.77 -19.22 -40.41
N LEU A 428 9.46 -19.51 -40.48
CA LEU A 428 8.82 -20.83 -40.57
C LEU A 428 9.39 -21.66 -41.76
N PRO A 429 9.40 -23.03 -41.77
CA PRO A 429 8.17 -23.84 -41.63
C PRO A 429 8.24 -25.28 -41.04
N ARG A 430 7.03 -25.80 -40.72
CA ARG A 430 6.51 -27.21 -40.77
C ARG A 430 7.23 -28.38 -40.03
N SER A 431 6.62 -28.78 -38.91
CA SER A 431 6.17 -30.14 -38.48
C SER A 431 6.95 -31.46 -38.78
N ARG A 432 7.13 -32.25 -37.68
CA ARG A 432 7.00 -33.73 -37.44
C ARG A 432 8.26 -34.57 -37.06
N HIS A 433 8.11 -35.23 -35.90
CA HIS A 433 8.62 -36.53 -35.39
C HIS A 433 10.13 -36.82 -35.20
N GLY A 434 10.45 -37.49 -34.07
CA GLY A 434 11.52 -38.51 -34.04
C GLY A 434 12.55 -38.41 -32.92
N THR A 435 12.40 -39.28 -31.91
CA THR A 435 13.37 -39.75 -30.90
C THR A 435 14.83 -39.93 -31.35
N PHE A 436 15.81 -39.61 -30.48
CA PHE A 436 16.82 -40.53 -29.90
C PHE A 436 17.77 -39.77 -28.96
N SER A 437 17.82 -40.21 -27.71
CA SER A 437 18.86 -39.88 -26.72
C SER A 437 20.15 -40.67 -26.99
N PRO A 438 21.30 -40.19 -26.50
CA PRO A 438 22.15 -41.05 -25.68
C PRO A 438 22.47 -40.45 -24.30
N ARG A 439 22.92 -41.37 -23.45
CA ARG A 439 22.89 -41.42 -21.99
C ARG A 439 24.06 -40.70 -21.27
N PRO A 440 24.01 -40.60 -19.93
CA PRO A 440 24.94 -39.86 -19.08
C PRO A 440 26.18 -40.68 -18.68
N ALA A 441 27.25 -39.99 -18.25
CA ALA A 441 28.36 -40.59 -17.51
C ALA A 441 28.09 -40.50 -16.00
N SER A 442 28.07 -41.64 -15.33
CA SER A 442 28.01 -41.79 -13.87
C SER A 442 29.40 -41.61 -13.22
N PRO A 443 29.47 -41.25 -11.92
CA PRO A 443 30.69 -41.36 -11.12
C PRO A 443 30.95 -42.82 -10.67
N PRO A 444 32.17 -43.17 -10.24
CA PRO A 444 32.53 -44.55 -9.91
C PRO A 444 32.04 -45.00 -8.53
N ASN A 445 31.79 -46.31 -8.48
CA ASN A 445 31.23 -47.11 -7.39
C ASN A 445 32.29 -47.64 -6.41
N GLY A 446 31.83 -47.96 -5.20
CA GLY A 446 32.35 -49.01 -4.32
C GLY A 446 31.86 -48.79 -2.88
N SER A 447 31.18 -49.69 -2.18
CA SER A 447 30.76 -51.08 -2.41
C SER A 447 29.62 -51.41 -1.42
N ARG A 448 28.72 -52.33 -1.83
CA ARG A 448 27.68 -53.00 -1.01
C ARG A 448 28.33 -53.71 0.21
N SER A 449 27.66 -53.98 1.33
CA SER A 449 26.43 -54.78 1.50
C SER A 449 25.87 -54.62 2.92
N GLY A 450 24.57 -54.87 3.09
CA GLY A 450 23.92 -54.89 4.40
C GLY A 450 24.19 -56.17 5.19
N ASP A 451 23.96 -56.09 6.49
CA ASP A 451 23.40 -57.17 7.30
C ASP A 451 22.79 -56.58 8.58
N THR A 452 21.60 -57.07 8.91
CA THR A 452 20.92 -56.96 10.20
C THR A 452 21.68 -57.73 11.28
N VAL A 453 21.76 -57.19 12.51
CA VAL A 453 21.56 -57.88 13.81
C VAL A 453 21.64 -56.85 14.96
N ALA A 454 20.84 -57.08 15.99
CA ALA A 454 20.74 -56.38 17.28
C ALA A 454 22.13 -56.21 17.98
N SER A 455 22.38 -55.34 18.95
CA SER A 455 21.66 -55.11 20.21
C SER A 455 22.44 -54.10 21.08
N VAL A 456 21.71 -53.38 21.95
CA VAL A 456 22.05 -53.08 23.36
C VAL A 456 22.97 -51.86 23.68
N ASP A 457 22.34 -50.95 24.44
CA ASP A 457 22.86 -50.01 25.46
C ASP A 457 23.72 -48.80 25.03
N SER A 458 23.53 -47.58 25.54
CA SER A 458 22.69 -47.09 26.65
C SER A 458 22.58 -45.55 26.64
N ALA A 459 21.42 -45.08 27.13
CA ALA A 459 21.21 -43.86 27.92
C ALA A 459 21.48 -42.45 27.33
N ALA A 460 20.41 -41.79 26.84
CA ALA A 460 20.11 -40.38 27.16
C ALA A 460 18.64 -39.99 26.87
N SER A 461 17.87 -39.84 27.95
CA SER A 461 16.60 -39.12 28.17
C SER A 461 15.39 -39.33 27.24
N ALA A 462 14.42 -40.10 27.73
CA ALA A 462 13.05 -40.24 27.26
C ALA A 462 12.12 -39.05 27.63
N THR A 463 12.49 -37.81 27.31
CA THR A 463 11.69 -36.61 27.65
C THR A 463 11.11 -35.85 26.45
N ASP A 464 11.37 -36.29 25.21
CA ASP A 464 11.09 -35.50 23.99
C ASP A 464 10.02 -36.06 23.04
N ASP A 465 9.42 -37.22 23.34
CA ASP A 465 8.45 -37.87 22.43
C ASP A 465 7.09 -37.15 22.35
N TRP A 466 6.60 -36.62 23.46
CA TRP A 466 5.36 -35.84 23.46
C TRP A 466 5.52 -34.51 22.70
N LYS A 467 6.72 -33.91 22.69
CA LYS A 467 7.03 -32.68 21.95
C LYS A 467 7.05 -32.93 20.44
N ARG A 468 7.57 -34.08 19.99
CA ARG A 468 7.54 -34.47 18.57
C ARG A 468 6.11 -34.77 18.11
N TRP A 469 5.32 -35.42 18.96
CA TRP A 469 3.91 -35.70 18.70
C TRP A 469 3.04 -34.43 18.60
N LEU A 470 3.23 -33.43 19.48
CA LEU A 470 2.54 -32.14 19.36
C LEU A 470 3.01 -31.32 18.14
N ARG A 471 4.30 -31.35 17.79
CA ARG A 471 4.85 -30.64 16.62
C ARG A 471 4.30 -31.17 15.29
N SER A 472 4.03 -32.48 15.18
CA SER A 472 3.48 -33.07 13.96
C SER A 472 2.00 -32.73 13.76
N ARG A 473 1.23 -32.60 14.85
CA ARG A 473 -0.22 -32.32 14.80
C ARG A 473 -0.56 -30.84 14.65
N MET A 474 0.36 -29.94 14.99
CA MET A 474 0.22 -28.48 14.76
C MET A 474 0.64 -28.01 13.36
N ARG A 475 1.24 -28.86 12.52
CA ARG A 475 1.65 -28.47 11.15
C ARG A 475 0.48 -28.50 10.18
N THR A 476 -0.05 -27.32 9.84
CA THR A 476 -1.03 -27.18 8.76
C THR A 476 -0.34 -27.12 7.39
N ARG A 477 -1.05 -27.49 6.31
CA ARG A 477 -0.56 -27.40 4.92
C ARG A 477 -0.10 -25.98 4.54
N LYS A 478 -0.68 -24.95 5.18
CA LYS A 478 -0.27 -23.54 5.05
C LYS A 478 1.05 -23.24 5.78
N MET A 479 1.27 -23.79 6.98
CA MET A 479 2.55 -23.67 7.68
C MET A 479 3.70 -24.32 6.91
N ASP A 480 3.43 -25.39 6.17
CA ASP A 480 4.44 -26.03 5.31
C ASP A 480 4.82 -25.15 4.11
N GLN A 481 3.85 -24.44 3.51
CA GLN A 481 4.14 -23.42 2.49
C GLN A 481 4.90 -22.22 3.06
N SER A 482 4.50 -21.69 4.22
CA SER A 482 5.20 -20.58 4.88
C SER A 482 6.63 -20.94 5.30
N HIS A 483 6.85 -22.18 5.76
CA HIS A 483 8.17 -22.71 6.06
C HIS A 483 9.04 -22.76 4.80
N ARG A 484 8.49 -23.28 3.70
CA ARG A 484 9.18 -23.30 2.39
C ARG A 484 9.49 -21.89 1.89
N LEU A 485 8.59 -20.93 2.06
CA LEU A 485 8.82 -19.52 1.69
C LEU A 485 9.90 -18.87 2.57
N ALA A 486 9.89 -19.12 3.88
CA ALA A 486 10.91 -18.62 4.81
C ALA A 486 12.30 -19.22 4.50
N GLU A 487 12.36 -20.53 4.23
CA GLU A 487 13.59 -21.21 3.81
C GLU A 487 14.07 -20.70 2.44
N GLN A 488 13.17 -20.48 1.47
CA GLN A 488 13.51 -19.91 0.16
C GLN A 488 14.03 -18.47 0.26
N ALA A 489 13.54 -17.70 1.23
CA ALA A 489 14.02 -16.35 1.51
C ALA A 489 15.26 -16.29 2.42
N GLY A 490 15.83 -17.45 2.79
CA GLY A 490 17.05 -17.53 3.61
C GLY A 490 16.85 -17.27 5.11
N PHE A 491 15.60 -17.18 5.59
CA PHE A 491 15.29 -17.03 7.01
C PHE A 491 15.10 -18.40 7.66
N ARG A 492 15.72 -18.61 8.84
CA ARG A 492 15.39 -19.78 9.66
C ARG A 492 13.97 -19.61 10.20
N PHE A 493 13.06 -20.47 9.77
CA PHE A 493 11.70 -20.50 10.32
C PHE A 493 11.77 -20.79 11.82
N THR A 494 11.54 -19.76 12.63
CA THR A 494 11.36 -19.95 14.08
C THR A 494 9.87 -20.03 14.39
N PRO A 495 9.42 -20.93 15.27
CA PRO A 495 8.02 -20.97 15.74
C PRO A 495 7.57 -19.60 16.27
N LEU A 496 8.52 -18.80 16.77
CA LEU A 496 8.32 -17.43 17.23
C LEU A 496 7.77 -16.51 16.14
N MET A 497 8.15 -16.69 14.86
CA MET A 497 7.61 -15.88 13.75
C MET A 497 6.12 -16.13 13.55
N TYR A 498 5.68 -17.39 13.64
CA TYR A 498 4.27 -17.73 13.56
C TYR A 498 3.52 -17.29 14.81
N LEU A 499 4.14 -17.43 15.99
CA LEU A 499 3.56 -16.97 17.25
C LEU A 499 3.41 -15.43 17.30
N ALA A 500 4.38 -14.68 16.77
CA ALA A 500 4.35 -13.21 16.72
C ALA A 500 3.21 -12.65 15.86
N TYR A 501 2.70 -13.43 14.89
CA TYR A 501 1.49 -13.07 14.15
C TYR A 501 0.23 -13.12 15.05
N TYR A 502 0.06 -14.18 15.84
CA TYR A 502 -1.11 -14.33 16.71
C TYR A 502 -0.99 -13.59 18.05
N VAL A 503 0.23 -13.42 18.54
CA VAL A 503 0.57 -12.71 19.78
C VAL A 503 1.50 -11.54 19.42
N PRO A 504 0.94 -10.40 18.98
CA PRO A 504 1.71 -9.23 18.55
C PRO A 504 2.70 -8.69 19.58
N PHE A 505 2.55 -9.00 20.88
CA PHE A 505 3.55 -8.73 21.91
C PHE A 505 4.98 -9.03 21.48
N PHE A 506 5.22 -10.24 20.96
CA PHE A 506 6.56 -10.68 20.56
C PHE A 506 7.11 -9.89 19.37
N ASN A 507 6.24 -9.26 18.57
CA ASN A 507 6.66 -8.41 17.47
C ASN A 507 7.07 -7.01 17.96
N TRP A 508 6.23 -6.35 18.76
CA TRP A 508 6.46 -4.96 19.12
C TRP A 508 7.48 -4.77 20.25
N ILE A 509 7.58 -5.71 21.21
CA ILE A 509 8.49 -5.56 22.35
C ILE A 509 9.95 -5.52 21.92
N GLY A 510 10.33 -6.29 20.89
CA GLY A 510 11.68 -6.27 20.32
C GLY A 510 12.01 -5.00 19.54
N GLN A 511 10.99 -4.26 19.08
CA GLN A 511 11.13 -2.98 18.36
C GLN A 511 11.01 -1.76 19.28
N TYR A 512 10.72 -1.97 20.57
CA TYR A 512 10.47 -0.90 21.52
C TYR A 512 11.75 -0.13 21.85
N ARG A 513 11.75 1.19 21.62
CA ARG A 513 12.88 2.07 21.91
C ARG A 513 12.65 2.84 23.20
N LEU A 514 13.67 2.95 24.04
CA LEU A 514 13.60 3.68 25.32
C LEU A 514 13.15 5.14 25.17
N HIS A 515 13.39 5.78 24.01
CA HIS A 515 12.90 7.14 23.75
C HIS A 515 11.35 7.23 23.74
N TYR A 516 10.63 6.14 23.44
CA TYR A 516 9.16 6.11 23.47
C TYR A 516 8.59 6.10 24.89
N LEU A 517 9.40 5.71 25.88
CA LEU A 517 9.02 5.58 27.28
C LEU A 517 8.38 6.85 27.84
N LYS A 518 8.97 8.02 27.56
CA LYS A 518 8.46 9.30 28.05
C LYS A 518 7.06 9.58 27.50
N GLY A 519 6.83 9.35 26.21
CA GLY A 519 5.53 9.59 25.57
C GLY A 519 4.47 8.60 26.04
N ASP A 520 4.81 7.30 26.06
CA ASP A 520 3.86 6.26 26.48
C ASP A 520 3.49 6.39 27.97
N PHE A 521 4.43 6.76 28.85
CA PHE A 521 4.15 6.97 30.27
C PHE A 521 3.30 8.22 30.53
N VAL A 522 3.63 9.35 29.90
CA VAL A 522 2.85 10.59 30.07
C VAL A 522 1.46 10.45 29.48
N ALA A 523 1.33 9.76 28.34
CA ALA A 523 0.04 9.43 27.78
C ALA A 523 -0.77 8.56 28.76
N ALA A 524 -0.19 7.47 29.29
CA ALA A 524 -0.85 6.62 30.28
C ALA A 524 -1.28 7.38 31.55
N LEU A 525 -0.43 8.26 32.08
CA LEU A 525 -0.74 9.09 33.25
C LEU A 525 -1.90 10.05 32.95
N THR A 526 -1.87 10.69 31.78
CA THR A 526 -2.94 11.58 31.34
C THR A 526 -4.24 10.81 31.19
N MET A 527 -4.21 9.61 30.60
CA MET A 527 -5.38 8.74 30.47
C MET A 527 -5.94 8.34 31.83
N ALA A 528 -5.09 7.84 32.73
CA ALA A 528 -5.50 7.41 34.07
C ALA A 528 -6.19 8.53 34.85
N SER A 529 -5.72 9.78 34.70
CA SER A 529 -6.20 10.91 35.49
C SER A 529 -7.70 11.19 35.40
N PHE A 530 -8.32 10.93 34.24
CA PHE A 530 -9.75 11.17 34.04
C PHE A 530 -10.53 9.89 33.80
N TYR A 531 -9.91 8.84 33.27
CA TYR A 531 -10.60 7.58 33.03
C TYR A 531 -10.79 6.72 34.29
N LEU A 532 -9.88 6.78 35.27
CA LEU A 532 -10.11 6.06 36.53
C LEU A 532 -11.30 6.64 37.29
N PRO A 533 -11.40 7.97 37.50
CA PRO A 533 -12.62 8.58 38.00
C PRO A 533 -13.88 8.27 37.18
N MET A 534 -13.77 8.36 35.85
CA MET A 534 -14.90 8.08 34.97
C MET A 534 -15.40 6.64 35.12
N ALA A 535 -14.51 5.66 35.22
CA ALA A 535 -14.91 4.26 35.42
C ALA A 535 -15.64 4.04 36.76
N LEU A 536 -15.22 4.73 37.83
CA LEU A 536 -15.91 4.70 39.11
C LEU A 536 -17.34 5.22 38.98
N SER A 537 -17.51 6.36 38.28
CA SER A 537 -18.82 6.96 38.01
C SER A 537 -19.69 6.11 37.09
N LEU A 538 -19.13 5.48 36.05
CA LEU A 538 -19.87 4.58 35.14
C LEU A 538 -20.40 3.33 35.87
N ALA A 539 -19.61 2.77 36.78
CA ALA A 539 -20.02 1.64 37.59
C ALA A 539 -21.17 2.01 38.55
N SER A 540 -21.02 3.13 39.28
CA SER A 540 -22.02 3.56 40.27
C SER A 540 -23.31 4.08 39.64
N ASN A 541 -23.20 5.01 38.70
CA ASN A 541 -24.34 5.79 38.22
C ASN A 541 -25.09 5.11 37.07
N LEU A 542 -24.39 4.34 36.21
CA LEU A 542 -25.02 3.72 35.03
C LEU A 542 -25.25 2.23 35.21
N SER A 543 -24.31 1.51 35.81
CA SER A 543 -24.40 0.05 35.93
C SER A 543 -25.08 -0.42 37.21
N HIS A 544 -25.22 0.46 38.21
CA HIS A 544 -25.63 0.10 39.57
C HIS A 544 -24.80 -1.05 40.15
N VAL A 545 -23.48 -0.99 39.92
CA VAL A 545 -22.48 -1.97 40.41
C VAL A 545 -21.50 -1.23 41.32
N PRO A 546 -20.90 -1.88 42.34
CA PRO A 546 -19.95 -1.18 43.21
C PRO A 546 -18.81 -0.52 42.40
N PRO A 547 -18.44 0.74 42.70
CA PRO A 547 -17.57 1.55 41.84
C PRO A 547 -16.24 0.87 41.47
N ILE A 548 -15.68 0.09 42.41
CA ILE A 548 -14.38 -0.59 42.25
C ILE A 548 -14.32 -1.52 41.03
N HIS A 549 -15.45 -2.12 40.63
CA HIS A 549 -15.53 -3.01 39.46
C HIS A 549 -15.33 -2.27 38.13
N GLY A 550 -15.55 -0.95 38.12
CA GLY A 550 -15.12 -0.09 37.02
C GLY A 550 -13.61 -0.04 36.88
N LEU A 551 -12.87 0.11 37.99
CA LEU A 551 -11.40 0.14 37.97
C LEU A 551 -10.77 -1.20 37.57
N TYR A 552 -11.39 -2.32 37.94
CA TYR A 552 -10.91 -3.65 37.55
C TYR A 552 -10.82 -3.83 36.04
N SER A 553 -11.71 -3.20 35.27
CA SER A 553 -11.66 -3.26 33.81
C SER A 553 -10.40 -2.58 33.25
N PHE A 554 -9.88 -1.52 33.89
CA PHE A 554 -8.63 -0.87 33.50
C PHE A 554 -7.38 -1.58 34.02
N VAL A 555 -7.50 -2.42 35.05
CA VAL A 555 -6.39 -3.28 35.50
C VAL A 555 -6.14 -4.39 34.48
N PHE A 556 -7.17 -5.17 34.12
CA PHE A 556 -6.96 -6.38 33.32
C PHE A 556 -7.04 -6.13 31.81
N ASN A 557 -8.02 -5.37 31.33
CA ASN A 557 -8.35 -5.37 29.91
C ASN A 557 -7.30 -4.63 29.05
N PRO A 558 -6.77 -3.45 29.45
CA PRO A 558 -5.65 -2.80 28.75
C PRO A 558 -4.40 -3.68 28.69
N PHE A 559 -4.10 -4.41 29.77
CA PHE A 559 -2.93 -5.28 29.83
C PHE A 559 -3.04 -6.44 28.84
N ILE A 560 -4.17 -7.17 28.87
CA ILE A 560 -4.40 -8.28 27.93
C ILE A 560 -4.45 -7.77 26.49
N TYR A 561 -5.08 -6.62 26.25
CA TYR A 561 -5.10 -6.01 24.93
C TYR A 561 -3.71 -5.60 24.44
N ALA A 562 -2.83 -5.07 25.31
CA ALA A 562 -1.46 -4.74 24.90
C ALA A 562 -0.64 -5.96 24.43
N LEU A 563 -1.02 -7.17 24.86
CA LEU A 563 -0.37 -8.41 24.45
C LEU A 563 -0.89 -8.95 23.11
N LEU A 564 -2.21 -8.85 22.89
CA LEU A 564 -2.91 -9.53 21.78
C LEU A 564 -3.43 -8.58 20.68
N GLY A 565 -3.59 -7.30 20.99
CA GLY A 565 -4.17 -6.28 20.13
C GLY A 565 -3.28 -5.95 18.93
N SER A 566 -3.92 -5.64 17.81
CA SER A 566 -3.24 -5.26 16.58
C SER A 566 -3.07 -3.75 16.41
N CYS A 567 -3.84 -2.92 17.14
CA CYS A 567 -3.70 -1.46 17.12
C CYS A 567 -2.85 -0.97 18.32
N PRO A 568 -1.64 -0.40 18.09
CA PRO A 568 -0.74 -0.07 19.18
C PRO A 568 -1.15 1.12 20.05
N GLN A 569 -1.93 2.05 19.51
CA GLN A 569 -2.38 3.25 20.23
C GLN A 569 -3.77 3.10 20.88
N MET A 570 -4.40 1.93 20.68
CA MET A 570 -5.71 1.64 21.23
C MET A 570 -5.65 1.47 22.74
N VAL A 571 -6.56 2.13 23.43
CA VAL A 571 -6.80 1.96 24.85
C VAL A 571 -8.08 1.15 25.02
N VAL A 572 -8.05 0.11 25.85
CA VAL A 572 -9.22 -0.70 26.26
C VAL A 572 -9.73 -0.23 27.63
N GLY A 573 -11.01 -0.37 27.95
CA GLY A 573 -11.63 0.23 29.14
C GLY A 573 -13.16 0.24 29.07
N PRO A 574 -13.85 0.51 30.17
CA PRO A 574 -15.31 0.54 30.23
C PRO A 574 -15.83 1.75 29.46
N GLU A 575 -17.08 1.66 29.04
CA GLU A 575 -17.70 2.60 28.11
C GLU A 575 -19.15 2.85 28.52
N ALA A 576 -19.68 4.03 28.22
CA ALA A 576 -20.92 4.51 28.83
C ALA A 576 -22.13 3.70 28.35
N ALA A 577 -22.22 3.44 27.05
CA ALA A 577 -23.33 2.67 26.49
C ALA A 577 -23.31 1.22 26.97
N GLY A 578 -22.13 0.58 27.00
CA GLY A 578 -21.97 -0.75 27.59
C GLY A 578 -22.37 -0.81 29.08
N SER A 579 -22.00 0.20 29.86
CA SER A 579 -22.30 0.30 31.31
C SER A 579 -23.80 0.46 31.57
N LEU A 580 -24.49 1.28 30.77
CA LEU A 580 -25.95 1.44 30.85
C LEU A 580 -26.69 0.12 30.60
N LEU A 581 -26.27 -0.61 29.56
CA LEU A 581 -26.86 -1.90 29.21
C LEU A 581 -26.64 -2.95 30.31
N VAL A 582 -25.48 -2.93 30.99
CA VAL A 582 -25.25 -3.76 32.19
C VAL A 582 -26.25 -3.40 33.28
N GLY A 583 -26.45 -2.11 33.56
CA GLY A 583 -27.43 -1.64 34.55
C GLY A 583 -28.86 -2.12 34.28
N SER A 584 -29.27 -2.15 33.00
CA SER A 584 -30.59 -2.67 32.62
C SER A 584 -30.77 -4.17 32.95
N VAL A 585 -29.71 -4.97 32.78
CA VAL A 585 -29.73 -6.41 33.10
C VAL A 585 -29.70 -6.64 34.60
N VAL A 586 -28.90 -5.85 35.31
CA VAL A 586 -28.83 -5.87 36.78
C VAL A 586 -30.22 -5.58 37.35
N ARG A 587 -30.89 -4.52 36.90
CA ARG A 587 -32.24 -4.17 37.35
C ARG A 587 -33.29 -5.23 37.00
N HIS A 588 -33.30 -5.72 35.78
CA HIS A 588 -34.23 -6.78 35.36
C HIS A 588 -34.05 -8.08 36.17
N SER A 589 -32.82 -8.36 36.59
CA SER A 589 -32.52 -9.52 37.44
C SER A 589 -33.02 -9.34 38.89
N LEU A 590 -33.10 -8.09 39.38
CA LEU A 590 -33.66 -7.75 40.70
C LEU A 590 -35.19 -7.85 40.70
N ASP A 591 -35.85 -7.39 39.63
CA ASP A 591 -37.32 -7.49 39.52
C ASP A 591 -37.82 -8.95 39.50
N SER A 592 -36.93 -9.89 39.15
CA SER A 592 -37.22 -11.32 39.00
C SER A 592 -36.98 -12.16 40.26
N ASP A 593 -36.18 -11.67 41.21
CA ASP A 593 -35.79 -12.37 42.44
C ASP A 593 -36.04 -11.40 43.61
N HIS A 594 -37.02 -11.68 44.48
CA HIS A 594 -37.41 -10.82 45.61
C HIS A 594 -36.35 -10.78 46.74
N GLY A 595 -35.08 -10.53 46.39
CA GLY A 595 -33.95 -10.32 47.30
C GLY A 595 -33.76 -8.83 47.60
N HIS A 596 -33.25 -8.54 48.80
CA HIS A 596 -33.00 -7.18 49.28
C HIS A 596 -32.10 -6.38 48.32
N GLU A 597 -32.47 -5.11 48.07
CA GLU A 597 -31.77 -4.13 47.20
C GLU A 597 -30.29 -3.87 47.56
N ASP A 598 -29.77 -4.46 48.64
CA ASP A 598 -28.43 -4.22 49.20
C ASP A 598 -27.36 -5.25 48.79
N ASP A 599 -27.67 -6.21 47.92
CA ASP A 599 -26.78 -7.34 47.65
C ASP A 599 -25.67 -7.01 46.63
N ALA A 600 -24.83 -6.01 46.93
CA ALA A 600 -23.73 -5.48 46.11
C ALA A 600 -22.86 -6.54 45.41
N LEU A 601 -22.74 -7.73 46.03
CA LEU A 601 -22.05 -8.89 45.47
C LEU A 601 -22.78 -9.52 44.27
N LEU A 602 -24.10 -9.61 44.33
CA LEU A 602 -24.94 -10.13 43.24
C LEU A 602 -24.86 -9.21 42.02
N HIS A 603 -24.92 -7.88 42.22
CA HIS A 603 -24.72 -6.87 41.17
C HIS A 603 -23.38 -7.05 40.45
N ALA A 604 -22.29 -7.22 41.21
CA ALA A 604 -20.97 -7.48 40.66
C ALA A 604 -20.89 -8.82 39.89
N GLN A 605 -21.57 -9.87 40.37
CA GLN A 605 -21.61 -11.17 39.68
C GLN A 605 -22.37 -11.10 38.36
N ILE A 606 -23.54 -10.45 38.33
CA ILE A 606 -24.32 -10.24 37.09
C ILE A 606 -23.49 -9.42 36.09
N CYS A 607 -22.81 -8.38 36.55
CA CYS A 607 -21.87 -7.61 35.73
C CYS A 607 -20.79 -8.50 35.11
N GLY A 608 -20.16 -9.38 35.91
CA GLY A 608 -19.19 -10.36 35.43
C GLY A 608 -19.77 -11.33 34.41
N VAL A 609 -21.00 -11.80 34.60
CA VAL A 609 -21.72 -12.66 33.64
C VAL A 609 -21.92 -11.94 32.31
N VAL A 610 -22.44 -10.70 32.33
CA VAL A 610 -22.69 -9.89 31.13
C VAL A 610 -21.38 -9.64 30.38
N ALA A 611 -20.33 -9.21 31.07
CA ALA A 611 -19.00 -8.99 30.48
C ALA A 611 -18.41 -10.28 29.90
N GLY A 612 -18.58 -11.40 30.60
CA GLY A 612 -18.11 -12.71 30.17
C GLY A 612 -18.84 -13.22 28.93
N MET A 613 -20.16 -13.05 28.86
CA MET A 613 -20.98 -13.40 27.70
C MET A 613 -20.67 -12.53 26.49
N ALA A 614 -20.51 -11.22 26.70
CA ALA A 614 -20.11 -10.31 25.65
C ALA A 614 -18.71 -10.67 25.11
N GLY A 615 -17.75 -10.90 26.00
CA GLY A 615 -16.39 -11.34 25.65
C GLY A 615 -16.37 -12.68 24.91
N ALA A 616 -17.13 -13.67 25.38
CA ALA A 616 -17.26 -14.96 24.72
C ALA A 616 -17.87 -14.85 23.31
N THR A 617 -18.90 -14.01 23.14
CA THR A 617 -19.53 -13.74 21.84
C THR A 617 -18.53 -13.18 20.85
N VAL A 618 -17.76 -12.14 21.23
CA VAL A 618 -16.74 -11.54 20.38
C VAL A 618 -15.60 -12.53 20.09
N LEU A 619 -15.17 -13.31 21.08
CA LEU A 619 -14.14 -14.34 20.92
C LEU A 619 -14.56 -15.43 19.93
N ILE A 620 -15.78 -15.97 20.08
CA ILE A 620 -16.34 -16.98 19.16
C ILE A 620 -16.42 -16.41 17.75
N ALA A 621 -16.90 -15.17 17.60
CA ALA A 621 -17.01 -14.51 16.31
C ALA A 621 -15.63 -14.26 15.66
N GLY A 622 -14.60 -13.93 16.47
CA GLY A 622 -13.21 -13.82 16.01
C GLY A 622 -12.62 -15.16 15.54
N ILE A 623 -12.87 -16.24 16.29
CA ILE A 623 -12.45 -17.61 15.93
C ILE A 623 -13.15 -18.08 14.65
N ALA A 624 -14.46 -17.79 14.52
CA ALA A 624 -15.27 -18.05 13.33
C ALA A 624 -14.92 -17.15 12.13
N ARG A 625 -13.96 -16.23 12.30
CA ARG A 625 -13.50 -15.27 11.27
C ARG A 625 -14.59 -14.34 10.74
N LEU A 626 -15.51 -13.94 11.61
CA LEU A 626 -16.59 -12.99 11.28
C LEU A 626 -16.12 -11.53 11.20
N GLY A 627 -14.81 -11.27 11.25
CA GLY A 627 -14.25 -9.92 11.11
C GLY A 627 -14.51 -9.27 9.75
N PHE A 628 -15.03 -9.99 8.75
CA PHE A 628 -15.52 -9.35 7.52
C PHE A 628 -16.69 -8.38 7.79
N LEU A 629 -17.42 -8.54 8.90
CA LEU A 629 -18.48 -7.60 9.33
C LEU A 629 -17.95 -6.18 9.52
N ASP A 630 -16.66 -6.03 9.80
CA ASP A 630 -16.01 -4.73 9.86
C ASP A 630 -16.00 -4.00 8.49
N SER A 631 -16.03 -4.72 7.37
CA SER A 631 -16.09 -4.12 6.02
C SER A 631 -17.43 -3.43 5.72
N VAL A 632 -18.47 -3.74 6.51
CA VAL A 632 -19.81 -3.13 6.40
C VAL A 632 -19.79 -1.68 6.89
N LEU A 633 -18.85 -1.33 7.77
CA LEU A 633 -18.74 0.01 8.36
C LEU A 633 -18.06 0.96 7.37
N SER A 634 -18.88 1.63 6.55
CA SER A 634 -18.41 2.67 5.64
C SER A 634 -17.95 3.92 6.40
N ARG A 635 -17.04 4.73 5.81
CA ARG A 635 -16.61 6.00 6.44
C ARG A 635 -17.80 6.94 6.78
N PRO A 636 -18.81 7.14 5.90
CA PRO A 636 -20.00 7.93 6.25
C PRO A 636 -20.77 7.37 7.45
N PHE A 637 -20.90 6.04 7.55
CA PHE A 637 -21.49 5.39 8.72
C PHE A 637 -20.72 5.77 9.99
N LEU A 638 -19.39 5.61 9.98
CA LEU A 638 -18.54 5.91 11.13
C LEU A 638 -18.68 7.37 11.56
N ARG A 639 -18.73 8.31 10.62
CA ARG A 639 -18.87 9.73 10.92
C ARG A 639 -20.22 10.10 11.49
N GLY A 640 -21.30 9.59 10.91
CA GLY A 640 -22.65 9.81 11.44
C GLY A 640 -22.79 9.28 12.85
N PHE A 641 -22.29 8.07 13.08
CA PHE A 641 -22.33 7.42 14.38
C PHE A 641 -21.48 8.13 15.45
N ILE A 642 -20.20 8.43 15.19
CA ILE A 642 -19.32 9.10 16.15
C ILE A 642 -19.86 10.50 16.53
N SER A 643 -20.39 11.22 15.54
CA SER A 643 -20.98 12.55 15.79
C SER A 643 -22.24 12.46 16.64
N ALA A 644 -23.07 11.44 16.41
CA ALA A 644 -24.26 11.19 17.20
C ALA A 644 -23.92 10.80 18.64
N VAL A 645 -22.97 9.88 18.83
CA VAL A 645 -22.45 9.51 20.16
C VAL A 645 -21.90 10.73 20.90
N GLY A 646 -21.09 11.56 20.22
CA GLY A 646 -20.59 12.80 20.79
C GLY A 646 -21.72 13.72 21.27
N PHE A 647 -22.79 13.86 20.47
CA PHE A 647 -23.95 14.66 20.86
C PHE A 647 -24.73 14.06 22.05
N VAL A 648 -25.02 12.76 22.01
CA VAL A 648 -25.72 12.04 23.10
C VAL A 648 -24.95 12.20 24.41
N ILE A 649 -23.63 11.97 24.39
CA ILE A 649 -22.78 12.12 25.57
C ILE A 649 -22.82 13.57 26.08
N ALA A 650 -22.74 14.57 25.19
CA ALA A 650 -22.81 15.97 25.59
C ALA A 650 -24.14 16.30 26.31
N VAL A 651 -25.27 15.79 25.81
CA VAL A 651 -26.58 15.96 26.45
C VAL A 651 -26.65 15.24 27.79
N ASP A 652 -26.16 14.00 27.85
CA ASP A 652 -26.17 13.18 29.07
C ASP A 652 -25.37 13.81 30.21
N GLN A 653 -24.26 14.51 29.89
CA GLN A 653 -23.45 15.18 30.91
C GLN A 653 -24.04 16.52 31.39
N LEU A 654 -24.94 17.16 30.64
CA LEU A 654 -25.57 18.40 31.10
C LEU A 654 -26.40 18.20 32.37
N VAL A 655 -27.02 17.03 32.56
CA VAL A 655 -27.83 16.72 33.75
C VAL A 655 -26.99 16.76 35.05
N PRO A 656 -25.87 16.01 35.18
CA PRO A 656 -24.99 16.12 36.34
C PRO A 656 -24.25 17.46 36.43
N GLU A 657 -23.94 18.12 35.30
CA GLU A 657 -23.32 19.46 35.31
C GLU A 657 -24.24 20.55 35.92
N LEU A 658 -25.56 20.38 35.78
CA LEU A 658 -26.59 21.25 36.38
C LEU A 658 -26.99 20.81 37.80
N GLY A 659 -26.54 19.64 38.26
CA GLY A 659 -26.92 19.06 39.56
C GLY A 659 -28.38 18.58 39.60
N LEU A 660 -28.91 18.09 38.48
CA LEU A 660 -30.31 17.63 38.34
C LEU A 660 -30.46 16.10 38.34
N VAL A 661 -29.45 15.35 38.82
CA VAL A 661 -29.39 13.88 38.71
C VAL A 661 -30.55 13.19 39.43
N GLU A 662 -30.77 13.52 40.70
CA GLU A 662 -31.84 12.93 41.51
C GLU A 662 -33.22 13.17 40.90
N LEU A 663 -33.49 14.40 40.46
CA LEU A 663 -34.74 14.78 39.81
C LEU A 663 -34.96 14.03 38.48
N ALA A 664 -33.88 13.77 37.73
CA ALA A 664 -33.95 13.01 36.48
C ALA A 664 -34.26 11.52 36.71
N GLU A 665 -33.78 10.95 37.83
CA GLU A 665 -34.09 9.58 38.26
C GLU A 665 -35.54 9.46 38.74
N GLU A 666 -36.01 10.39 39.57
CA GLU A 666 -37.39 10.41 40.07
C GLU A 666 -38.42 10.49 38.94
N MET A 667 -38.14 11.29 37.91
CA MET A 667 -39.03 11.43 36.74
C MET A 667 -38.84 10.32 35.69
N GLY A 668 -37.92 9.38 35.91
CA GLY A 668 -37.63 8.29 34.97
C GLY A 668 -37.01 8.76 33.64
N VAL A 669 -36.53 10.00 33.55
CA VAL A 669 -35.97 10.60 32.32
C VAL A 669 -34.51 10.19 32.10
N SER A 670 -33.85 9.63 33.12
CA SER A 670 -32.47 9.11 33.03
C SER A 670 -32.25 8.13 31.86
N HIS A 671 -33.30 7.40 31.45
CA HIS A 671 -33.28 6.41 30.35
C HIS A 671 -33.96 6.89 29.07
N GLY A 672 -34.46 8.13 29.04
CA GLY A 672 -35.14 8.71 27.88
C GLY A 672 -34.19 8.99 26.71
N SER A 673 -34.77 9.33 25.56
CA SER A 673 -34.00 9.80 24.40
C SER A 673 -33.25 11.10 24.73
N SER A 674 -32.24 11.47 23.95
CA SER A 674 -31.55 12.76 24.15
C SER A 674 -32.52 13.94 24.04
N VAL A 675 -33.59 13.80 23.26
CA VAL A 675 -34.64 14.82 23.14
C VAL A 675 -35.45 14.93 24.43
N ASP A 676 -35.79 13.81 25.07
CA ASP A 676 -36.50 13.81 26.36
C ASP A 676 -35.66 14.47 27.44
N LYS A 677 -34.34 14.18 27.46
CA LYS A 677 -33.39 14.80 28.38
C LYS A 677 -33.25 16.30 28.13
N ILE A 678 -33.16 16.75 26.87
CA ILE A 678 -33.13 18.19 26.54
C ILE A 678 -34.41 18.88 27.01
N ARG A 679 -35.59 18.27 26.78
CA ARG A 679 -36.87 18.80 27.26
C ARG A 679 -36.87 18.94 28.78
N PHE A 680 -36.46 17.88 29.50
CA PHE A 680 -36.35 17.88 30.95
C PHE A 680 -35.39 18.98 31.47
N ILE A 681 -34.23 19.14 30.84
CA ILE A 681 -33.25 20.18 31.19
C ILE A 681 -33.87 21.57 31.00
N VAL A 682 -34.54 21.84 29.88
CA VAL A 682 -35.16 23.14 29.61
C VAL A 682 -36.28 23.45 30.60
N GLU A 683 -37.12 22.46 30.93
CA GLU A 683 -38.21 22.62 31.90
C GLU A 683 -37.69 22.85 33.33
N ASN A 684 -36.60 22.18 33.72
CA ASN A 684 -36.08 22.18 35.09
C ASN A 684 -34.80 23.02 35.29
N ALA A 685 -34.39 23.81 34.29
CA ALA A 685 -33.19 24.66 34.35
C ALA A 685 -33.20 25.62 35.56
N HIS A 686 -34.39 26.07 35.98
CA HIS A 686 -34.58 26.94 37.13
C HIS A 686 -34.28 26.28 38.49
N ARG A 687 -34.21 24.94 38.55
CA ARG A 687 -33.91 24.16 39.76
C ARG A 687 -32.45 23.72 39.85
N ALA A 688 -31.59 24.17 38.94
CA ALA A 688 -30.19 23.77 38.90
C ALA A 688 -29.44 24.23 40.16
N HIS A 689 -28.53 23.38 40.65
CA HIS A 689 -27.68 23.71 41.79
C HIS A 689 -26.54 24.64 41.34
N MET A 690 -26.59 25.90 41.76
CA MET A 690 -25.69 26.96 41.24
C MET A 690 -24.20 26.69 41.50
N LEU A 691 -23.84 26.10 42.65
CA LEU A 691 -22.45 25.78 42.96
C LEU A 691 -21.92 24.65 42.07
N THR A 692 -22.73 23.62 41.84
CA THR A 692 -22.43 22.52 40.91
C THR A 692 -22.21 23.04 39.49
N LEU A 693 -23.10 23.91 39.02
CA LEU A 693 -23.01 24.57 37.72
C LEU A 693 -21.75 25.45 37.58
N ALA A 694 -21.41 26.21 38.62
CA ALA A 694 -20.22 27.05 38.60
C ALA A 694 -18.93 26.21 38.52
N ILE A 695 -18.84 25.14 39.32
CA ILE A 695 -17.69 24.22 39.31
C ILE A 695 -17.56 23.55 37.95
N SER A 696 -18.65 23.00 37.40
CA SER A 696 -18.63 22.31 36.11
C SER A 696 -18.25 23.25 34.95
N LEU A 697 -18.83 24.46 34.90
CA LEU A 697 -18.54 25.43 33.85
C LEU A 697 -17.09 25.92 33.90
N ILE A 698 -16.58 26.26 35.09
CA ILE A 698 -15.19 26.70 35.26
C ILE A 698 -14.23 25.58 34.85
N SER A 699 -14.47 24.35 35.32
CA SER A 699 -13.64 23.20 34.94
C SER A 699 -13.67 22.97 33.43
N PHE A 700 -14.83 23.01 32.78
CA PHE A 700 -14.97 22.86 31.33
C PHE A 700 -14.17 23.94 30.58
N LEU A 701 -14.34 25.21 30.95
CA LEU A 701 -13.65 26.34 30.33
C LEU A 701 -12.13 26.25 30.49
N VAL A 702 -11.64 25.93 31.69
CA VAL A 702 -10.20 25.78 31.95
C VAL A 702 -9.61 24.65 31.10
N ILE A 703 -10.27 23.48 31.05
CA ILE A 703 -9.81 22.36 30.22
C ILE A 703 -9.79 22.76 28.73
N MET A 704 -10.83 23.44 28.25
CA MET A 704 -10.91 23.87 26.84
C MET A 704 -9.85 24.91 26.49
N ILE A 705 -9.59 25.89 27.36
CA ILE A 705 -8.53 26.89 27.18
C ILE A 705 -7.16 26.21 27.14
N CYS A 706 -6.87 25.32 28.09
CA CYS A 706 -5.62 24.56 28.11
C CYS A 706 -5.45 23.75 26.83
N ARG A 707 -6.51 23.08 26.35
CA ARG A 707 -6.50 22.30 25.12
C ARG A 707 -6.18 23.17 23.89
N GLU A 708 -6.86 24.30 23.72
CA GLU A 708 -6.65 25.19 22.56
C GLU A 708 -5.27 25.87 22.61
N LEU A 709 -4.82 26.27 23.81
CA LEU A 709 -3.49 26.82 24.00
C LEU A 709 -2.41 25.81 23.61
N LYS A 710 -2.56 24.54 24.03
CA LYS A 710 -1.65 23.46 23.62
C LYS A 710 -1.64 23.26 22.12
N ARG A 711 -2.81 23.19 21.48
CA ARG A 711 -2.94 23.03 20.02
C ARG A 711 -2.24 24.15 19.25
N ARG A 712 -2.30 25.40 19.73
CA ARG A 712 -1.62 26.55 19.11
C ARG A 712 -0.11 26.60 19.39
N LEU A 713 0.31 26.16 20.58
CA LEU A 713 1.72 26.18 20.99
C LEU A 713 2.51 24.97 20.50
N GLU A 714 1.87 23.83 20.24
CA GLU A 714 2.52 22.57 19.82
C GLU A 714 3.46 22.72 18.62
N PRO A 715 3.10 23.41 17.51
CA PRO A 715 4.02 23.61 16.38
C PRO A 715 5.29 24.40 16.75
N ARG A 716 5.22 25.24 17.79
CA ARG A 716 6.33 26.09 18.24
C ARG A 716 7.13 25.45 19.39
N PHE A 717 6.47 24.69 20.25
CA PHE A 717 7.05 24.03 21.43
C PHE A 717 6.51 22.59 21.56
N PRO A 718 7.15 21.59 20.92
CA PRO A 718 6.71 20.19 20.95
C PRO A 718 6.61 19.58 22.35
N SER A 719 7.34 20.11 23.33
CA SER A 719 7.31 19.65 24.72
C SER A 719 5.97 19.89 25.44
N VAL A 720 5.13 20.80 24.94
CA VAL A 720 3.84 21.19 25.54
C VAL A 720 2.83 20.03 25.52
N VAL A 721 2.99 19.09 24.58
CA VAL A 721 2.16 17.88 24.46
C VAL A 721 2.22 17.02 25.73
N PHE A 722 3.34 17.03 26.45
CA PHE A 722 3.56 16.19 27.64
C PHE A 722 3.02 16.78 28.95
N ILE A 723 2.35 17.94 28.92
CA ILE A 723 1.81 18.56 30.14
C ILE A 723 0.51 17.82 30.54
N PRO A 724 0.39 17.22 31.72
CA PRO A 724 -0.82 16.51 32.14
C PRO A 724 -1.86 17.47 32.75
N ASP A 725 -2.34 18.44 31.96
CA ASP A 725 -3.33 19.45 32.38
C ASP A 725 -4.62 18.86 32.95
N ARG A 726 -5.15 17.81 32.32
CA ARG A 726 -6.33 17.07 32.80
C ARG A 726 -6.13 16.53 34.23
N PHE A 727 -4.95 15.97 34.51
CA PHE A 727 -4.60 15.48 35.85
C PHE A 727 -4.52 16.59 36.87
N LEU A 728 -3.90 17.72 36.51
CA LEU A 728 -3.77 18.87 37.41
C LEU A 728 -5.15 19.41 37.81
N ILE A 729 -6.10 19.46 36.89
CA ILE A 729 -7.46 19.96 37.15
C ILE A 729 -8.23 19.01 38.08
N VAL A 730 -8.15 17.69 37.85
CA VAL A 730 -8.76 16.67 38.72
C VAL A 730 -8.18 16.75 40.13
N ALA A 731 -6.85 16.73 40.25
CA ALA A 731 -6.17 16.78 41.55
C ALA A 731 -6.48 18.09 42.30
N ALA A 732 -6.43 19.24 41.61
CA ALA A 732 -6.78 20.52 42.21
C ALA A 732 -8.23 20.55 42.69
N SER A 733 -9.17 20.00 41.92
CA SER A 733 -10.59 19.95 42.31
C SER A 733 -10.84 19.08 43.54
N ALA A 734 -10.17 17.93 43.66
CA ALA A 734 -10.28 17.07 44.84
C ALA A 734 -9.72 17.76 46.09
N ILE A 735 -8.57 18.43 45.97
CA ILE A 735 -7.96 19.19 47.07
C ILE A 735 -8.87 20.36 47.49
N LEU A 736 -9.43 21.10 46.53
CA LEU A 736 -10.35 22.20 46.81
C LEU A 736 -11.64 21.71 47.45
N CYS A 737 -12.21 20.59 46.98
CA CYS A 737 -13.38 19.96 47.57
C CYS A 737 -13.13 19.57 49.03
N ALA A 738 -11.98 18.96 49.33
CA ALA A 738 -11.60 18.58 50.69
C ALA A 738 -11.38 19.79 51.60
N ARG A 739 -10.81 20.89 51.08
CA ARG A 739 -10.52 22.11 51.85
C ARG A 739 -11.74 23.00 52.07
N LEU A 740 -12.60 23.11 51.06
CA LEU A 740 -13.77 23.99 51.08
C LEU A 740 -15.05 23.28 51.50
N ARG A 741 -14.97 21.96 51.78
CA ARG A 741 -16.10 21.10 52.18
C ARG A 741 -17.30 21.24 51.22
N TRP A 742 -17.04 21.10 49.92
CA TRP A 742 -18.11 21.15 48.92
C TRP A 742 -19.15 20.05 49.10
N ASP A 743 -18.77 18.94 49.75
CA ASP A 743 -19.66 17.86 50.18
C ASP A 743 -20.77 18.34 51.13
N GLU A 744 -20.46 19.25 52.06
CA GLU A 744 -21.47 19.82 52.98
C GLU A 744 -22.33 20.89 52.30
N GLN A 745 -21.88 21.41 51.16
CA GLN A 745 -22.55 22.47 50.40
C GLN A 745 -23.48 21.92 49.30
N GLY A 746 -23.77 20.61 49.31
CA GLY A 746 -24.68 19.96 48.36
C GLY A 746 -24.05 19.65 47.00
N VAL A 747 -22.71 19.70 46.87
CA VAL A 747 -22.04 19.21 45.66
C VAL A 747 -21.88 17.70 45.75
N GLU A 748 -22.36 16.99 44.74
CA GLU A 748 -22.27 15.55 44.68
C GLU A 748 -20.81 15.10 44.50
N ILE A 749 -20.31 14.30 45.45
CA ILE A 749 -18.96 13.71 45.44
C ILE A 749 -19.02 12.20 45.18
N LEU A 750 -17.88 11.59 44.87
CA LEU A 750 -17.81 10.15 44.61
C LEU A 750 -18.10 9.29 45.85
N GLY A 751 -17.57 9.66 47.02
CA GLY A 751 -17.78 8.94 48.28
C GLY A 751 -16.90 7.71 48.48
N GLU A 752 -17.25 6.87 49.46
CA GLU A 752 -16.42 5.74 49.90
C GLU A 752 -16.48 4.55 48.91
N VAL A 753 -15.31 4.17 48.37
CA VAL A 753 -15.19 3.04 47.43
C VAL A 753 -14.78 1.78 48.18
N LYS A 754 -15.77 0.93 48.54
CA LYS A 754 -15.55 -0.37 49.21
C LYS A 754 -15.57 -1.55 48.24
N SER A 755 -14.81 -2.60 48.55
CA SER A 755 -14.89 -3.91 47.86
C SER A 755 -16.05 -4.72 48.44
N ALA A 756 -16.94 -5.24 47.58
CA ALA A 756 -18.12 -6.03 47.96
C ALA A 756 -17.78 -7.32 48.74
N THR A 757 -16.56 -7.86 48.58
CA THR A 757 -16.10 -9.09 49.25
C THR A 757 -15.09 -8.87 50.36
N GLY A 758 -14.67 -7.63 50.65
CA GLY A 758 -13.54 -7.33 51.56
C GLY A 758 -12.15 -7.74 51.01
N ASN A 759 -12.08 -8.74 50.14
CA ASN A 759 -10.88 -9.11 49.38
C ASN A 759 -10.83 -8.36 48.04
N LEU A 760 -9.70 -7.73 47.75
CA LEU A 760 -9.39 -7.14 46.45
C LEU A 760 -9.05 -8.26 45.45
N PHE A 761 -9.56 -8.17 44.21
CA PHE A 761 -9.29 -9.12 43.11
C PHE A 761 -9.74 -10.58 43.36
N ALA A 762 -10.95 -10.78 43.89
CA ALA A 762 -11.51 -12.13 44.01
C ALA A 762 -11.79 -12.75 42.64
N PHE A 763 -11.09 -13.85 42.30
CA PHE A 763 -11.34 -14.62 41.09
C PHE A 763 -12.67 -15.38 41.19
N ARG A 764 -13.58 -15.13 40.25
CA ARG A 764 -14.84 -15.86 40.09
C ARG A 764 -15.11 -16.11 38.62
N TRP A 765 -15.16 -17.38 38.24
CA TRP A 765 -15.54 -17.76 36.88
C TRP A 765 -16.98 -17.32 36.58
N PRO A 766 -17.26 -16.59 35.48
CA PRO A 766 -18.60 -16.05 35.20
C PRO A 766 -19.63 -17.11 34.80
N PHE A 767 -19.22 -18.25 34.22
CA PHE A 767 -20.16 -19.29 33.76
C PHE A 767 -20.34 -20.40 34.80
N GLN A 768 -20.99 -20.09 35.92
CA GLN A 768 -21.36 -21.07 36.93
C GLN A 768 -22.76 -21.61 36.70
N LEU A 769 -22.97 -22.91 36.97
CA LEU A 769 -24.28 -23.55 36.86
C LEU A 769 -25.35 -22.89 37.74
N ALA A 770 -24.94 -22.31 38.87
CA ALA A 770 -25.82 -21.59 39.79
C ALA A 770 -26.45 -20.32 39.18
N HIS A 771 -25.75 -19.65 38.26
CA HIS A 771 -26.17 -18.37 37.66
C HIS A 771 -26.80 -18.53 36.27
N MET A 772 -27.19 -19.75 35.88
CA MET A 772 -27.74 -20.04 34.54
C MET A 772 -29.01 -19.25 34.21
N ARG A 773 -29.80 -18.86 35.22
CA ARG A 773 -30.96 -17.97 35.03
C ARG A 773 -30.51 -16.59 34.54
N HIS A 774 -29.60 -15.95 35.27
CA HIS A 774 -29.03 -14.65 34.88
C HIS A 774 -28.29 -14.71 33.54
N ILE A 775 -27.61 -15.82 33.21
CA ILE A 775 -26.98 -16.02 31.89
C ILE A 775 -28.04 -15.99 30.76
N ARG A 776 -29.19 -16.62 30.96
CA ARG A 776 -30.25 -16.63 29.94
C ARG A 776 -30.85 -15.23 29.76
N ASP A 777 -31.11 -14.53 30.86
CA ASP A 777 -31.76 -13.22 30.84
C ASP A 777 -30.80 -12.13 30.31
N ALA A 778 -29.50 -12.28 30.55
CA ALA A 778 -28.45 -11.40 30.05
C ALA A 778 -28.08 -11.62 28.56
N MET A 779 -28.56 -12.68 27.92
CA MET A 779 -28.01 -13.14 26.63
C MET A 779 -28.19 -12.12 25.50
N SER A 780 -29.39 -11.59 25.32
CA SER A 780 -29.71 -10.62 24.27
C SER A 780 -28.94 -9.32 24.46
N THR A 781 -28.93 -8.79 25.68
CA THR A 781 -28.22 -7.56 26.02
C THR A 781 -26.71 -7.72 25.92
N SER A 782 -26.16 -8.86 26.35
CA SER A 782 -24.73 -9.16 26.21
C SER A 782 -24.30 -9.30 24.75
N PHE A 783 -25.17 -9.84 23.89
CA PHE A 783 -24.93 -9.85 22.44
C PHE A 783 -24.92 -8.44 21.85
N LEU A 784 -25.84 -7.56 22.28
CA LEU A 784 -25.85 -6.16 21.88
C LEU A 784 -24.60 -5.41 22.35
N ILE A 785 -24.17 -5.63 23.60
CA ILE A 785 -22.93 -5.08 24.16
C ILE A 785 -21.72 -5.56 23.34
N ALA A 786 -21.65 -6.85 23.00
CA ALA A 786 -20.60 -7.42 22.17
C ALA A 786 -20.55 -6.78 20.78
N LEU A 787 -21.70 -6.60 20.14
CA LEU A 787 -21.81 -6.00 18.81
C LEU A 787 -21.40 -4.53 18.82
N LEU A 788 -21.93 -3.76 19.78
CA LEU A 788 -21.60 -2.35 19.99
C LEU A 788 -20.10 -2.18 20.26
N GLY A 789 -19.59 -2.93 21.23
CA GLY A 789 -18.19 -2.87 21.64
C GLY A 789 -17.21 -3.27 20.54
N PHE A 790 -17.55 -4.30 19.74
CA PHE A 790 -16.76 -4.66 18.56
C PHE A 790 -16.73 -3.53 17.53
N PHE A 791 -17.89 -2.97 17.19
CA PHE A 791 -17.96 -1.90 16.21
C PHE A 791 -17.21 -0.65 16.67
N GLU A 792 -17.40 -0.21 17.92
CA GLU A 792 -16.66 0.92 18.48
C GLU A 792 -15.15 0.71 18.48
N SER A 793 -14.71 -0.48 18.87
CA SER A 793 -13.29 -0.84 18.83
C SER A 793 -12.74 -0.80 17.41
N SER A 794 -13.52 -1.29 16.44
CA SER A 794 -13.10 -1.28 15.04
C SER A 794 -13.09 0.13 14.44
N VAL A 795 -14.08 0.95 14.78
CA VAL A 795 -14.14 2.39 14.45
C VAL A 795 -12.88 3.08 14.97
N ALA A 796 -12.56 2.88 16.24
CA ALA A 796 -11.41 3.48 16.88
C ALA A 796 -10.10 3.02 16.23
N ALA A 797 -9.96 1.72 15.94
CA ALA A 797 -8.75 1.16 15.36
C ALA A 797 -8.50 1.70 13.93
N LYS A 798 -9.55 1.83 13.12
CA LYS A 798 -9.47 2.42 11.77
C LYS A 798 -9.17 3.92 11.79
N SER A 799 -9.77 4.64 12.73
CA SER A 799 -9.64 6.11 12.81
C SER A 799 -8.26 6.55 13.30
N LEU A 800 -7.58 5.72 14.10
CA LEU A 800 -6.22 5.99 14.56
C LEU A 800 -5.16 5.76 13.47
N GLY A 801 -5.48 4.97 12.44
CA GLY A 801 -4.54 4.57 11.39
C GLY A 801 -3.52 3.52 11.85
N GLY A 802 -2.79 2.93 10.90
CA GLY A 802 -1.61 2.12 11.21
C GLY A 802 -0.51 3.00 11.79
N SER A 803 0.18 2.53 12.83
CA SER A 803 1.32 3.27 13.37
C SER A 803 2.57 2.94 12.56
N ASP A 804 3.15 3.95 11.88
CA ASP A 804 4.42 3.81 11.16
C ASP A 804 5.61 3.49 12.09
N THR A 805 5.41 3.53 13.42
CA THR A 805 6.46 3.34 14.42
C THR A 805 6.86 1.88 14.66
N ILE A 806 5.94 0.92 14.48
CA ILE A 806 6.17 -0.51 14.76
C ILE A 806 5.82 -1.31 13.51
N GLN A 807 6.81 -1.95 12.91
CA GLN A 807 6.66 -2.73 11.68
C GLN A 807 5.95 -4.06 11.95
N GLY A 808 5.08 -4.49 11.03
CA GLY A 808 4.35 -5.76 11.13
C GLY A 808 3.13 -5.76 12.07
N MET A 809 2.70 -4.59 12.54
CA MET A 809 1.45 -4.41 13.30
C MET A 809 0.30 -3.99 12.37
N GLU A 810 -0.06 -4.87 11.43
CA GLU A 810 -1.20 -4.63 10.54
C GLU A 810 -2.52 -4.84 11.29
N LEU A 811 -3.43 -3.88 11.11
CA LEU A 811 -4.77 -3.93 11.69
C LEU A 811 -5.56 -5.10 11.07
N SER A 812 -6.10 -5.97 11.92
CA SER A 812 -6.93 -7.09 11.48
C SER A 812 -8.16 -7.22 12.36
N ALA A 813 -9.35 -7.08 11.79
CA ALA A 813 -10.62 -7.18 12.52
C ALA A 813 -10.75 -8.50 13.30
N ASN A 814 -10.33 -9.63 12.72
CA ASN A 814 -10.38 -10.93 13.41
C ASN A 814 -9.45 -10.98 14.63
N ARG A 815 -8.26 -10.37 14.55
CA ARG A 815 -7.31 -10.31 15.66
C ARG A 815 -7.81 -9.38 16.76
N GLU A 816 -8.43 -8.27 16.38
CA GLU A 816 -9.10 -7.36 17.33
C GLU A 816 -10.24 -8.08 18.08
N MET A 817 -11.09 -8.84 17.39
CA MET A 817 -12.15 -9.63 18.03
C MET A 817 -11.58 -10.63 19.04
N ILE A 818 -10.51 -11.35 18.69
CA ILE A 818 -9.86 -12.29 19.60
C ILE A 818 -9.27 -11.53 20.80
N ALA A 819 -8.53 -10.44 20.58
CA ALA A 819 -7.91 -9.67 21.64
C ALA A 819 -8.94 -9.08 22.63
N LEU A 820 -10.01 -8.47 22.11
CA LEU A 820 -11.10 -7.90 22.92
C LEU A 820 -11.92 -8.98 23.62
N GLY A 821 -12.18 -10.09 22.95
CA GLY A 821 -12.90 -11.23 23.52
C GLY A 821 -12.14 -11.87 24.69
N VAL A 822 -10.84 -12.10 24.52
CA VAL A 822 -9.97 -12.61 25.60
C VAL A 822 -9.85 -11.59 26.73
N ALA A 823 -9.65 -10.30 26.43
CA ALA A 823 -9.57 -9.25 27.45
C ALA A 823 -10.84 -9.18 28.32
N ASN A 824 -12.03 -9.25 27.71
CA ASN A 824 -13.29 -9.24 28.44
C ASN A 824 -13.54 -10.54 29.21
N LEU A 825 -13.15 -11.71 28.68
CA LEU A 825 -13.28 -12.98 29.40
C LEU A 825 -12.39 -13.04 30.66
N VAL A 826 -11.18 -12.49 30.56
CA VAL A 826 -10.27 -12.34 31.70
C VAL A 826 -10.82 -11.33 32.70
N GLY A 827 -11.23 -10.13 32.25
CA GLY A 827 -11.81 -9.10 33.13
C GLY A 827 -13.08 -9.57 33.83
N ALA A 828 -13.96 -10.29 33.12
CA ALA A 828 -15.17 -10.90 33.66
C ALA A 828 -14.89 -11.87 34.81
N SER A 829 -13.74 -12.57 34.77
CA SER A 829 -13.32 -13.46 35.85
C SER A 829 -12.98 -12.73 37.16
N PHE A 830 -12.84 -11.41 37.10
CA PHE A 830 -12.68 -10.52 38.26
C PHE A 830 -13.89 -9.59 38.44
N MET A 831 -15.04 -9.93 37.84
CA MET A 831 -16.28 -9.15 37.90
C MET A 831 -16.10 -7.70 37.38
N SER A 832 -15.27 -7.49 36.36
CA SER A 832 -15.10 -6.16 35.77
C SER A 832 -16.28 -5.77 34.88
N LEU A 833 -16.45 -4.47 34.65
CA LEU A 833 -17.32 -3.99 33.56
C LEU A 833 -16.81 -4.46 32.19
N PRO A 834 -17.72 -4.62 31.20
CA PRO A 834 -17.34 -4.84 29.81
C PRO A 834 -16.46 -3.70 29.30
N ALA A 835 -15.37 -4.03 28.62
CA ALA A 835 -14.37 -3.07 28.18
C ALA A 835 -14.02 -3.27 26.70
N PHE A 836 -14.24 -2.24 25.89
CA PHE A 836 -14.05 -2.27 24.43
C PHE A 836 -13.36 -1.02 23.95
N GLY A 837 -12.47 -1.10 22.96
CA GLY A 837 -11.72 0.01 22.38
C GLY A 837 -12.55 1.27 22.12
N GLY A 838 -12.15 2.40 22.71
CA GLY A 838 -12.87 3.66 22.62
C GLY A 838 -12.11 4.69 21.80
N TYR A 839 -12.80 5.38 20.89
CA TYR A 839 -12.14 6.36 20.01
C TYR A 839 -11.60 7.56 20.77
N GLY A 840 -12.42 8.22 21.60
CA GLY A 840 -12.01 9.42 22.35
C GLY A 840 -10.77 9.21 23.20
N ARG A 841 -10.69 8.08 23.91
CA ARG A 841 -9.53 7.72 24.72
C ARG A 841 -8.27 7.44 23.91
N SER A 842 -8.41 6.65 22.87
CA SER A 842 -7.26 6.27 22.04
C SER A 842 -6.74 7.47 21.25
N LYS A 843 -7.61 8.41 20.88
CA LYS A 843 -7.25 9.71 20.31
C LYS A 843 -6.44 10.55 21.30
N VAL A 844 -6.85 10.60 22.58
CA VAL A 844 -6.08 11.29 23.63
C VAL A 844 -4.73 10.61 23.88
N ASN A 845 -4.68 9.28 23.88
CA ASN A 845 -3.44 8.53 23.99
C ASN A 845 -2.46 8.92 22.87
N LYS A 846 -2.94 8.93 21.63
CA LYS A 846 -2.17 9.37 20.46
C LYS A 846 -1.75 10.84 20.56
N SER A 847 -2.66 11.75 20.92
CA SER A 847 -2.38 13.19 20.98
C SER A 847 -1.44 13.58 22.11
N THR A 848 -1.28 12.76 23.14
CA THR A 848 -0.39 13.00 24.28
C THR A 848 1.00 12.36 24.07
N GLY A 849 1.23 11.75 22.91
CA GLY A 849 2.52 11.16 22.53
C GLY A 849 2.64 9.66 22.72
N GLY A 850 1.54 8.94 22.95
CA GLY A 850 1.50 7.47 22.98
C GLY A 850 1.78 6.87 21.59
N LYS A 851 2.81 6.03 21.49
CA LYS A 851 3.32 5.45 20.24
C LYS A 851 3.30 3.93 20.21
N SER A 852 3.17 3.28 21.37
CA SER A 852 3.20 1.83 21.48
C SER A 852 2.14 1.29 22.46
N PRO A 853 1.88 -0.04 22.44
CA PRO A 853 1.00 -0.70 23.40
C PRO A 853 1.49 -0.59 24.85
N MET A 854 2.74 -0.17 25.07
CA MET A 854 3.29 0.08 26.40
C MET A 854 2.49 1.14 27.17
N SER A 855 1.85 2.09 26.47
CA SER A 855 0.91 3.06 27.08
C SER A 855 -0.24 2.35 27.82
N SER A 856 -0.80 1.29 27.24
CA SER A 856 -1.86 0.48 27.88
C SER A 856 -1.35 -0.37 29.05
N ILE A 857 -0.09 -0.84 29.00
CA ILE A 857 0.55 -1.54 30.13
C ILE A 857 0.76 -0.57 31.30
N PHE A 858 1.27 0.65 31.03
CA PHE A 858 1.39 1.67 32.07
C PHE A 858 0.05 2.07 32.65
N LEU A 859 -0.99 2.20 31.80
CA LEU A 859 -2.34 2.49 32.27
C LEU A 859 -2.83 1.41 33.24
N SER A 860 -2.64 0.13 32.90
CA SER A 860 -2.98 -1.00 33.78
C SER A 860 -2.20 -0.95 35.11
N LEU A 861 -0.91 -0.67 35.06
CA LEU A 861 -0.07 -0.55 36.26
C LEU A 861 -0.50 0.62 37.15
N ILE A 862 -0.77 1.79 36.57
CA ILE A 862 -1.27 2.96 37.30
C ILE A 862 -2.65 2.67 37.91
N SER A 863 -3.51 1.94 37.20
CA SER A 863 -4.82 1.52 37.69
C SER A 863 -4.68 0.57 38.89
N LEU A 864 -3.76 -0.40 38.81
CA LEU A 864 -3.47 -1.32 39.90
C LEU A 864 -2.94 -0.58 41.14
N LEU A 865 -2.00 0.35 40.96
CA LEU A 865 -1.50 1.21 42.04
C LEU A 865 -2.61 2.08 42.63
N SER A 866 -3.53 2.57 41.80
CA SER A 866 -4.67 3.37 42.25
C SER A 866 -5.64 2.56 43.10
N VAL A 867 -5.94 1.32 42.71
CA VAL A 867 -6.77 0.39 43.50
C VAL A 867 -6.10 0.05 44.84
N LEU A 868 -4.78 -0.11 44.88
CA LEU A 868 -4.06 -0.50 46.10
C LEU A 868 -3.81 0.66 47.07
N PHE A 869 -3.54 1.86 46.57
CA PHE A 869 -3.04 2.97 47.40
C PHE A 869 -3.84 4.27 47.29
N LEU A 870 -4.49 4.58 46.16
CA LEU A 870 -5.16 5.88 45.94
C LEU A 870 -6.69 5.86 46.12
N LEU A 871 -7.32 4.71 46.38
CA LEU A 871 -8.77 4.64 46.60
C LEU A 871 -9.30 5.61 47.67
N PRO A 872 -8.64 5.79 48.85
CA PRO A 872 -9.12 6.74 49.85
C PRO A 872 -9.12 8.19 49.38
N GLU A 873 -8.17 8.55 48.51
CA GLU A 873 -8.03 9.92 47.98
C GLU A 873 -9.14 10.27 46.96
N PHE A 874 -9.80 9.27 46.37
CA PHE A 874 -10.93 9.49 45.47
C PHE A 874 -12.24 9.88 46.17
N TYR A 875 -12.28 9.86 47.51
CA TYR A 875 -13.48 10.19 48.28
C TYR A 875 -14.01 11.60 47.96
N TYR A 876 -13.14 12.61 47.99
CA TYR A 876 -13.48 14.03 47.78
C TYR A 876 -13.55 14.44 46.31
N LEU A 877 -13.69 13.49 45.39
CA LEU A 877 -13.70 13.82 43.97
C LEU A 877 -15.09 14.34 43.54
N PRO A 878 -15.22 15.59 43.06
CA PRO A 878 -16.52 16.15 42.69
C PRO A 878 -17.03 15.56 41.38
N LYS A 879 -18.25 15.00 41.39
CA LYS A 879 -18.90 14.48 40.17
C LYS A 879 -19.04 15.53 39.05
N PRO A 880 -19.34 16.82 39.32
CA PRO A 880 -19.48 17.83 38.27
C PRO A 880 -18.21 18.03 37.43
N VAL A 881 -17.02 17.90 38.04
CA VAL A 881 -15.75 17.99 37.33
C VAL A 881 -15.54 16.81 36.40
N LEU A 882 -15.98 15.61 36.80
CA LEU A 882 -15.93 14.41 35.98
C LEU A 882 -16.84 14.53 34.76
N SER A 883 -18.05 15.07 34.94
CA SER A 883 -18.97 15.36 33.85
C SER A 883 -18.40 16.37 32.86
N SER A 884 -17.81 17.47 33.33
CA SER A 884 -17.12 18.45 32.47
C SER A 884 -15.99 17.82 31.64
N MET A 885 -15.24 16.86 32.21
CA MET A 885 -14.20 16.15 31.46
C MET A 885 -14.79 15.27 30.34
N ILE A 886 -15.90 14.58 30.61
CA ILE A 886 -16.61 13.78 29.62
C ILE A 886 -17.16 14.69 28.51
N SER A 887 -17.71 15.86 28.85
CA SER A 887 -18.19 16.87 27.89
C SER A 887 -17.07 17.38 26.95
N VAL A 888 -15.84 17.53 27.44
CA VAL A 888 -14.69 17.88 26.58
C VAL A 888 -14.35 16.76 25.59
N VAL A 889 -14.47 15.49 26.01
CA VAL A 889 -14.29 14.34 25.11
C VAL A 889 -15.40 14.33 24.07
N ALA A 890 -16.65 14.56 24.47
CA ALA A 890 -17.82 14.65 23.58
C ALA A 890 -17.62 15.73 22.50
N TRP A 891 -17.15 16.93 22.88
CA TRP A 891 -16.81 17.99 21.93
C TRP A 891 -15.78 17.56 20.89
N SER A 892 -14.75 16.81 21.31
CA SER A 892 -13.70 16.32 20.40
C SER A 892 -14.18 15.31 19.35
N LEU A 893 -15.31 14.65 19.60
CA LEU A 893 -15.96 13.73 18.66
C LEU A 893 -16.79 14.50 17.63
N ILE A 894 -17.51 15.54 18.07
CA ILE A 894 -18.36 16.38 17.21
C ILE A 894 -17.52 17.24 16.24
N GLU A 895 -16.35 17.72 16.67
CA GLU A 895 -15.46 18.59 15.91
C GLU A 895 -15.01 18.02 14.54
N GLU A 896 -15.07 16.70 14.34
CA GLU A 896 -14.60 16.05 13.10
C GLU A 896 -15.65 16.01 11.98
N ALA A 897 -16.95 16.11 12.32
CA ALA A 897 -18.05 15.97 11.37
C ALA A 897 -18.06 17.02 10.24
N PRO A 898 -17.82 18.32 10.50
CA PRO A 898 -17.99 19.36 9.49
C PRO A 898 -17.10 19.15 8.26
N HIS A 899 -15.82 18.80 8.46
CA HIS A 899 -14.88 18.60 7.35
C HIS A 899 -15.37 17.54 6.37
N ASP A 900 -15.92 16.43 6.88
CA ASP A 900 -16.39 15.32 6.05
C ASP A 900 -17.73 15.62 5.39
N ILE A 901 -18.63 16.34 6.07
CA ILE A 901 -19.85 16.88 5.45
C ILE A 901 -19.50 17.77 4.26
N LEU A 902 -18.57 18.73 4.44
CA LEU A 902 -18.14 19.62 3.37
C LEU A 902 -17.53 18.85 2.19
N PHE A 903 -16.76 17.79 2.46
CA PHE A 903 -16.21 16.92 1.43
C PHE A 903 -17.32 16.23 0.62
N PHE A 904 -18.29 15.58 1.29
CA PHE A 904 -19.38 14.89 0.58
C PHE A 904 -20.30 15.83 -0.18
N VAL A 905 -20.54 17.04 0.33
CA VAL A 905 -21.26 18.10 -0.39
C VAL A 905 -20.48 18.51 -1.65
N ARG A 906 -19.16 18.69 -1.55
CA ARG A 906 -18.30 19.07 -2.69
C ARG A 906 -18.33 18.05 -3.82
N ILE A 907 -18.36 16.75 -3.51
CA ILE A 907 -18.42 15.66 -4.52
C ILE A 907 -19.85 15.26 -4.90
N ARG A 908 -20.89 15.95 -4.41
CA ARG A 908 -22.31 15.59 -4.61
C ARG A 908 -22.68 14.17 -4.15
N GLY A 909 -22.07 13.70 -3.07
CA GLY A 909 -22.31 12.39 -2.44
C GLY A 909 -23.58 12.36 -1.58
N TRP A 910 -24.75 12.51 -2.20
CA TRP A 910 -26.03 12.62 -1.48
C TRP A 910 -26.44 11.35 -0.72
N LYS A 911 -26.07 10.16 -1.21
CA LYS A 911 -26.42 8.89 -0.58
C LYS A 911 -25.68 8.71 0.74
N GLU A 912 -24.41 9.11 0.75
CA GLU A 912 -23.52 9.08 1.91
C GLU A 912 -23.97 10.08 2.97
N LEU A 913 -24.34 11.30 2.55
CA LEU A 913 -24.94 12.31 3.44
C LEU A 913 -26.28 11.84 4.04
N LEU A 914 -27.14 11.21 3.23
CA LEU A 914 -28.41 10.68 3.71
C LEU A 914 -28.20 9.56 4.74
N LEU A 915 -27.30 8.61 4.48
CA LEU A 915 -26.96 7.55 5.43
C LEU A 915 -26.46 8.14 6.75
N MET A 916 -25.55 9.11 6.67
CA MET A 916 -25.00 9.79 7.83
C MET A 916 -26.09 10.53 8.63
N ALA A 917 -27.01 11.22 7.95
CA ALA A 917 -28.13 11.92 8.58
C ALA A 917 -29.13 10.95 9.23
N ILE A 918 -29.46 9.83 8.59
CA ILE A 918 -30.36 8.81 9.15
C ILE A 918 -29.78 8.27 10.46
N ILE A 919 -28.50 7.92 10.48
CA ILE A 919 -27.82 7.41 11.68
C ILE A 919 -27.85 8.48 12.78
N PHE A 920 -27.45 9.70 12.46
CA PHE A 920 -27.41 10.80 13.43
C PHE A 920 -28.79 11.10 14.05
N LEU A 921 -29.83 11.25 13.22
CA LEU A 921 -31.17 11.55 13.69
C LEU A 921 -31.77 10.38 14.47
N SER A 922 -31.68 9.15 13.95
CA SER A 922 -32.24 7.98 14.66
C SER A 922 -31.58 7.73 16.02
N THR A 923 -30.28 8.00 16.16
CA THR A 923 -29.60 7.93 17.46
C THR A 923 -30.08 8.98 18.45
N ILE A 924 -30.30 10.23 18.01
CA ILE A 924 -30.72 11.33 18.89
C ILE A 924 -32.19 11.18 19.34
N PHE A 925 -33.07 10.84 18.40
CA PHE A 925 -34.52 10.80 18.65
C PHE A 925 -34.99 9.51 19.32
N TYR A 926 -34.29 8.39 19.12
CA TYR A 926 -34.73 7.08 19.63
C TYR A 926 -33.71 6.46 20.56
N SER A 927 -32.65 5.85 20.00
CA SER A 927 -31.61 5.21 20.81
C SER A 927 -30.36 4.95 19.98
N LEU A 928 -29.23 4.81 20.69
CA LEU A 928 -27.95 4.43 20.10
C LEU A 928 -28.03 3.10 19.34
N ALA A 929 -28.68 2.10 19.96
CA ALA A 929 -28.84 0.77 19.38
C ALA A 929 -29.63 0.79 18.06
N LEU A 930 -30.71 1.59 17.98
CA LEU A 930 -31.50 1.72 16.75
C LEU A 930 -30.68 2.37 15.64
N GLY A 931 -29.92 3.42 15.93
CA GLY A 931 -29.09 4.10 14.93
C GLY A 931 -28.02 3.20 14.31
N ILE A 932 -27.39 2.33 15.12
CA ILE A 932 -26.46 1.30 14.62
C ILE A 932 -27.19 0.29 13.77
N ALA A 933 -28.32 -0.25 14.25
CA ALA A 933 -29.09 -1.27 13.54
C ALA A 933 -29.55 -0.77 12.16
N LEU A 934 -30.05 0.47 12.09
CA LEU A 934 -30.45 1.11 10.83
C LEU A 934 -29.24 1.37 9.93
N GLY A 935 -28.15 1.92 10.46
CA GLY A 935 -26.96 2.22 9.67
C GLY A 935 -26.29 0.97 9.09
N VAL A 936 -26.15 -0.09 9.88
CA VAL A 936 -25.62 -1.39 9.45
C VAL A 936 -26.59 -2.05 8.48
N GLY A 937 -27.88 -2.08 8.79
CA GLY A 937 -28.91 -2.66 7.93
C GLY A 937 -28.97 -2.00 6.55
N ILE A 938 -28.97 -0.66 6.49
CA ILE A 938 -28.93 0.09 5.23
C ILE A 938 -27.61 -0.16 4.48
N SER A 939 -26.47 -0.16 5.18
CA SER A 939 -25.17 -0.42 4.56
C SER A 939 -25.10 -1.82 3.93
N LEU A 940 -25.60 -2.85 4.65
CA LEU A 940 -25.73 -4.21 4.12
C LEU A 940 -26.66 -4.27 2.91
N LEU A 941 -27.83 -3.64 2.98
CA LEU A 941 -28.78 -3.59 1.88
C LEU A 941 -28.20 -2.90 0.64
N LEU A 942 -27.41 -1.85 0.81
CA LEU A 942 -26.73 -1.17 -0.30
C LEU A 942 -25.66 -2.06 -0.95
N VAL A 943 -24.87 -2.78 -0.14
CA VAL A 943 -23.88 -3.75 -0.65
C VAL A 943 -24.58 -4.89 -1.38
N ILE A 944 -25.63 -5.47 -0.79
CA ILE A 944 -26.43 -6.53 -1.40
C ILE A 944 -27.02 -6.04 -2.73
N LYS A 945 -27.68 -4.87 -2.75
CA LYS A 945 -28.24 -4.27 -3.97
C LYS A 945 -27.19 -4.06 -5.06
N HIS A 946 -25.96 -3.72 -4.69
CA HIS A 946 -24.88 -3.53 -5.63
C HIS A 946 -24.33 -4.88 -6.14
N SER A 947 -24.26 -5.89 -5.29
CA SER A 947 -23.85 -7.25 -5.65
C SER A 947 -24.88 -8.03 -6.46
N THR A 948 -26.17 -7.70 -6.34
CA THR A 948 -27.25 -8.37 -7.09
C THR A 948 -27.40 -7.85 -8.52
N ARG A 949 -26.89 -6.66 -8.83
CA ARG A 949 -27.03 -6.04 -10.16
C ARG A 949 -25.95 -6.54 -11.12
N PRO A 950 -26.29 -7.33 -12.15
CA PRO A 950 -25.30 -7.85 -13.07
C PRO A 950 -24.78 -6.72 -13.98
N ARG A 951 -23.47 -6.48 -14.04
CA ARG A 951 -22.85 -5.41 -14.84
C ARG A 951 -22.58 -5.81 -16.29
N ILE A 952 -23.63 -6.19 -17.01
CA ILE A 952 -23.53 -6.60 -18.42
C ILE A 952 -23.30 -5.37 -19.31
N GLN A 953 -22.47 -5.52 -20.34
CA GLN A 953 -22.20 -4.49 -21.36
C GLN A 953 -22.49 -5.04 -22.76
N ILE A 954 -23.13 -4.24 -23.61
CA ILE A 954 -23.27 -4.55 -25.04
C ILE A 954 -22.04 -4.02 -25.75
N LEU A 955 -21.39 -4.85 -26.56
CA LEU A 955 -20.24 -4.45 -27.33
C LEU A 955 -20.64 -4.08 -28.77
N GLY A 956 -20.26 -2.87 -29.19
CA GLY A 956 -20.33 -2.40 -30.58
C GLY A 956 -18.93 -2.28 -31.18
N ARG A 957 -18.81 -2.46 -32.51
CA ARG A 957 -17.53 -2.31 -33.21
C ARG A 957 -17.27 -0.83 -33.49
N ILE A 958 -16.05 -0.36 -33.26
CA ILE A 958 -15.65 0.99 -33.67
C ILE A 958 -15.47 0.99 -35.21
N PRO A 959 -16.11 1.92 -35.95
CA PRO A 959 -16.02 1.99 -37.41
C PRO A 959 -14.57 1.95 -37.90
N GLY A 960 -14.28 1.11 -38.90
CA GLY A 960 -12.95 0.99 -39.50
C GLY A 960 -11.90 0.28 -38.65
N THR A 961 -12.27 -0.29 -37.49
CA THR A 961 -11.34 -1.06 -36.63
C THR A 961 -11.97 -2.38 -36.17
N ASN A 962 -11.14 -3.29 -35.64
CA ASN A 962 -11.58 -4.52 -34.99
C ASN A 962 -11.74 -4.36 -33.45
N ARG A 963 -11.79 -3.13 -32.94
CA ARG A 963 -11.94 -2.87 -31.51
C ARG A 963 -13.42 -2.77 -31.13
N PHE A 964 -13.76 -3.37 -30.00
CA PHE A 964 -15.13 -3.41 -29.46
C PHE A 964 -15.21 -2.57 -28.19
N GLU A 965 -16.12 -1.59 -28.17
CA GLU A 965 -16.39 -0.71 -27.03
C GLU A 965 -17.84 -0.88 -26.54
N ASN A 966 -18.09 -0.44 -25.31
CA ASN A 966 -19.43 -0.51 -24.74
C ASN A 966 -20.37 0.49 -25.44
N ALA A 967 -21.40 -0.06 -26.09
CA ALA A 967 -22.39 0.69 -26.85
C ALA A 967 -23.26 1.63 -25.99
N GLU A 968 -23.30 1.41 -24.67
CA GLU A 968 -24.13 2.21 -23.75
C GLU A 968 -23.36 3.41 -23.13
N SER A 969 -22.03 3.39 -23.10
CA SER A 969 -21.24 4.40 -22.37
C SER A 969 -20.96 5.68 -23.16
N ASP A 970 -21.00 5.65 -24.48
CA ASP A 970 -20.49 6.75 -25.32
C ASP A 970 -21.56 7.25 -26.30
N HIS A 971 -22.37 8.23 -25.88
CA HIS A 971 -23.43 8.81 -26.73
C HIS A 971 -22.89 9.62 -27.93
N HIS A 972 -21.57 9.82 -28.04
CA HIS A 972 -20.93 10.67 -29.05
C HIS A 972 -20.17 9.91 -30.16
N ARG A 973 -20.00 8.58 -30.07
CA ARG A 973 -19.37 7.76 -31.13
C ARG A 973 -20.43 6.89 -31.81
N SER A 974 -20.54 7.00 -33.13
CA SER A 974 -21.37 6.10 -33.93
C SER A 974 -20.73 4.71 -33.99
N LEU A 975 -21.08 3.83 -33.06
CA LEU A 975 -20.62 2.43 -33.06
C LEU A 975 -21.41 1.61 -34.10
N GLU A 976 -20.71 0.72 -34.81
CA GLU A 976 -21.31 -0.22 -35.75
C GLU A 976 -21.81 -1.46 -34.99
N PHE A 977 -23.11 -1.73 -35.11
CA PHE A 977 -23.68 -3.01 -34.68
C PHE A 977 -23.55 -4.02 -35.81
N ILE A 978 -23.07 -5.22 -35.46
CA ILE A 978 -22.94 -6.31 -36.43
C ILE A 978 -24.33 -6.92 -36.64
N GLU A 979 -24.80 -6.90 -37.88
CA GLU A 979 -26.11 -7.43 -38.24
C GLU A 979 -26.19 -8.93 -37.91
N GLY A 980 -27.28 -9.36 -37.28
CA GLY A 980 -27.48 -10.76 -36.88
C GLY A 980 -26.70 -11.22 -35.64
N CYS A 981 -25.83 -10.39 -35.06
CA CYS A 981 -24.99 -10.74 -33.90
C CYS A 981 -25.23 -9.82 -32.69
N LEU A 982 -25.40 -10.40 -31.51
CA LEU A 982 -25.43 -9.68 -30.23
C LEU A 982 -24.21 -10.09 -29.39
N ILE A 983 -23.30 -9.15 -29.13
CA ILE A 983 -22.09 -9.37 -28.36
C ILE A 983 -22.28 -8.81 -26.95
N VAL A 984 -22.14 -9.70 -25.96
CA VAL A 984 -22.45 -9.42 -24.56
C VAL A 984 -21.22 -9.70 -23.69
N LYS A 985 -20.70 -8.67 -23.03
CA LYS A 985 -19.59 -8.80 -22.07
C LYS A 985 -20.10 -8.92 -20.64
N ILE A 986 -19.60 -9.93 -19.93
CA ILE A 986 -19.86 -10.20 -18.52
C ILE A 986 -18.55 -9.98 -17.73
N PRO A 987 -18.34 -8.78 -17.15
CA PRO A 987 -17.09 -8.38 -16.54
C PRO A 987 -16.94 -8.81 -15.07
N GLU A 988 -17.78 -9.72 -14.56
CA GLU A 988 -17.83 -10.04 -13.13
C GLU A 988 -18.20 -11.50 -12.84
N PRO A 989 -17.94 -12.00 -11.62
CA PRO A 989 -18.34 -13.33 -11.19
C PRO A 989 -19.86 -13.54 -11.27
N LEU A 990 -20.26 -14.75 -11.63
CA LEU A 990 -21.66 -15.15 -11.69
C LEU A 990 -22.02 -15.91 -10.42
N THR A 991 -22.98 -15.36 -9.66
CA THR A 991 -23.44 -15.93 -8.40
C THR A 991 -24.97 -16.02 -8.39
N PHE A 992 -25.54 -16.80 -7.48
CA PHE A 992 -26.99 -16.89 -7.29
C PHE A 992 -27.66 -15.50 -7.11
N ALA A 993 -26.91 -14.51 -6.61
CA ALA A 993 -27.41 -13.18 -6.33
C ALA A 993 -27.64 -12.33 -7.59
N ASN A 994 -26.84 -12.49 -8.66
CA ASN A 994 -26.91 -11.65 -9.86
C ASN A 994 -27.40 -12.38 -11.12
N THR A 995 -27.38 -13.72 -11.15
CA THR A 995 -27.79 -14.50 -12.34
C THR A 995 -29.29 -14.44 -12.63
N GLY A 996 -30.13 -14.24 -11.62
CA GLY A 996 -31.57 -14.04 -11.83
C GLY A 996 -31.88 -12.79 -12.67
N GLU A 997 -31.21 -11.68 -12.39
CA GLU A 997 -31.38 -10.43 -13.12
C GLU A 997 -30.70 -10.48 -14.51
N LEU A 998 -29.65 -11.31 -14.68
CA LEU A 998 -28.95 -11.52 -15.96
C LEU A 998 -29.92 -11.97 -17.06
N LYS A 999 -30.78 -12.97 -16.78
CA LYS A 999 -31.78 -13.47 -17.73
C LYS A 999 -32.77 -12.39 -18.18
N ALA A 1000 -33.23 -11.57 -17.23
CA ALA A 1000 -34.17 -10.48 -17.50
C ALA A 1000 -33.53 -9.35 -18.33
N ARG A 1001 -32.28 -8.97 -18.00
CA ARG A 1001 -31.51 -7.97 -18.76
C ARG A 1001 -31.24 -8.44 -20.19
N LEU A 1002 -30.71 -9.65 -20.39
CA LEU A 1002 -30.48 -10.21 -21.71
C LEU A 1002 -31.73 -10.16 -22.60
N ARG A 1003 -32.90 -10.50 -22.03
CA ARG A 1003 -34.17 -10.41 -22.76
C ARG A 1003 -34.55 -8.98 -23.15
N ARG A 1004 -34.27 -7.97 -22.31
CA ARG A 1004 -34.49 -6.56 -22.68
C ARG A 1004 -33.54 -6.13 -23.80
N LEU A 1005 -32.28 -6.55 -23.74
CA LEU A 1005 -31.30 -6.28 -24.79
C LEU A 1005 -31.71 -6.91 -26.11
N GLU A 1006 -32.26 -8.13 -26.11
CA GLU A 1006 -32.78 -8.77 -27.31
C GLU A 1006 -33.95 -8.00 -27.95
N LEU A 1007 -34.84 -7.43 -27.14
CA LEU A 1007 -36.06 -6.77 -27.60
C LEU A 1007 -35.84 -5.32 -28.03
N TYR A 1008 -35.00 -4.59 -27.29
CA TYR A 1008 -34.88 -3.14 -27.38
C TYR A 1008 -33.46 -2.67 -27.75
N GLY A 1009 -32.44 -3.51 -27.59
CA GLY A 1009 -31.04 -3.15 -27.86
C GLY A 1009 -30.37 -2.28 -26.79
N THR A 1010 -31.11 -1.87 -25.76
CA THR A 1010 -30.61 -1.10 -24.61
C THR A 1010 -31.40 -1.48 -23.35
N ASP A 1011 -30.77 -1.39 -22.19
CA ASP A 1011 -31.46 -1.60 -20.91
C ASP A 1011 -32.29 -0.39 -20.43
N ASP A 1012 -32.08 0.79 -21.01
CA ASP A 1012 -32.81 2.02 -20.65
C ASP A 1012 -34.20 2.11 -21.31
N ALA A 1013 -34.51 1.19 -22.22
CA ALA A 1013 -35.81 1.14 -22.88
C ALA A 1013 -36.92 0.79 -21.88
N HIS A 1014 -37.97 1.61 -21.87
CA HIS A 1014 -39.13 1.38 -21.01
C HIS A 1014 -39.84 0.05 -21.39
N PRO A 1015 -40.21 -0.82 -20.43
CA PRO A 1015 -40.79 -2.14 -20.72
C PRO A 1015 -42.10 -2.13 -21.52
N ALA A 1016 -42.80 -1.00 -21.54
CA ALA A 1016 -44.05 -0.83 -22.30
C ALA A 1016 -43.83 -0.53 -23.80
N LEU A 1017 -42.59 -0.34 -24.24
CA LEU A 1017 -42.29 -0.15 -25.66
C LEU A 1017 -42.58 -1.45 -26.43
N PRO A 1018 -43.13 -1.38 -27.65
CA PRO A 1018 -43.16 -2.53 -28.54
C PRO A 1018 -41.73 -2.93 -28.92
N ARG A 1019 -41.54 -4.18 -29.28
CA ARG A 1019 -40.24 -4.72 -29.71
C ARG A 1019 -39.64 -3.87 -30.83
N ILE A 1020 -38.39 -3.42 -30.67
CA ILE A 1020 -37.68 -2.54 -31.62
C ILE A 1020 -36.74 -3.36 -32.51
N ARG A 1021 -36.05 -4.36 -31.97
CA ARG A 1021 -35.15 -5.25 -32.73
C ARG A 1021 -35.91 -6.42 -33.33
N SER A 1022 -35.70 -6.71 -34.62
CA SER A 1022 -36.28 -7.89 -35.28
C SER A 1022 -35.70 -9.18 -34.72
N GLN A 1023 -36.33 -10.32 -35.01
CA GLN A 1023 -35.86 -11.63 -34.53
C GLN A 1023 -34.61 -12.12 -35.24
N GLU A 1024 -34.42 -11.69 -36.49
CA GLU A 1024 -33.27 -12.02 -37.32
C GLU A 1024 -31.99 -11.30 -36.83
N SER A 1025 -32.14 -10.14 -36.16
CA SER A 1025 -31.02 -9.39 -35.58
C SER A 1025 -30.29 -10.10 -34.43
N ASN A 1026 -30.82 -11.22 -33.92
CA ASN A 1026 -30.27 -11.97 -32.79
C ASN A 1026 -30.00 -13.44 -33.15
N SER A 1027 -29.63 -13.72 -34.40
CA SER A 1027 -29.35 -15.07 -34.90
C SER A 1027 -28.12 -15.70 -34.23
N ASN A 1028 -27.18 -14.86 -33.77
CA ASN A 1028 -25.95 -15.25 -33.08
C ASN A 1028 -25.79 -14.45 -31.79
N ILE A 1029 -25.30 -15.11 -30.74
CA ILE A 1029 -24.95 -14.47 -29.47
C ILE A 1029 -23.56 -14.86 -29.06
N ILE A 1030 -22.76 -13.86 -28.73
CA ILE A 1030 -21.37 -14.01 -28.30
C ILE A 1030 -21.26 -13.54 -26.86
N PHE A 1031 -20.95 -14.45 -25.94
CA PHE A 1031 -20.68 -14.16 -24.54
C PHE A 1031 -19.19 -13.98 -24.31
N ASP A 1032 -18.78 -12.74 -24.05
CA ASP A 1032 -17.44 -12.44 -23.59
C ASP A 1032 -17.36 -12.60 -22.06
N ILE A 1033 -16.73 -13.68 -21.63
CA ILE A 1033 -16.67 -14.13 -20.23
C ILE A 1033 -15.31 -13.89 -19.57
N HIS A 1034 -14.48 -12.99 -20.13
CA HIS A 1034 -13.17 -12.65 -19.55
C HIS A 1034 -13.24 -12.26 -18.06
N GLY A 1035 -14.30 -11.56 -17.65
CA GLY A 1035 -14.47 -11.11 -16.26
C GLY A 1035 -15.10 -12.14 -15.32
N VAL A 1036 -15.54 -13.30 -15.83
CA VAL A 1036 -16.16 -14.37 -15.03
C VAL A 1036 -15.08 -15.18 -14.32
N THR A 1037 -14.49 -14.59 -13.29
CA THR A 1037 -13.41 -15.22 -12.51
C THR A 1037 -13.89 -16.40 -11.65
N SER A 1038 -15.18 -16.43 -11.28
CA SER A 1038 -15.82 -17.58 -10.64
C SER A 1038 -17.30 -17.67 -11.01
N ILE A 1039 -17.85 -18.89 -10.95
CA ILE A 1039 -19.27 -19.17 -11.09
C ILE A 1039 -19.70 -20.12 -9.98
N ASP A 1040 -20.84 -19.87 -9.33
CA ASP A 1040 -21.42 -20.81 -8.35
C ASP A 1040 -22.39 -21.79 -9.01
N GLY A 1041 -22.85 -22.79 -8.25
CA GLY A 1041 -23.73 -23.84 -8.78
C GLY A 1041 -25.05 -23.28 -9.34
N SER A 1042 -25.71 -22.41 -8.59
CA SER A 1042 -26.97 -21.78 -9.00
C SER A 1042 -26.79 -20.88 -10.23
N GLY A 1043 -25.70 -20.11 -10.29
CA GLY A 1043 -25.36 -19.29 -11.44
C GLY A 1043 -25.05 -20.12 -12.68
N THR A 1044 -24.40 -21.27 -12.51
CA THR A 1044 -24.16 -22.23 -13.59
C THR A 1044 -25.47 -22.77 -14.14
N GLN A 1045 -26.42 -23.14 -13.27
CA GLN A 1045 -27.74 -23.63 -13.68
C GLN A 1045 -28.52 -22.57 -14.47
N VAL A 1046 -28.55 -21.32 -14.01
CA VAL A 1046 -29.26 -20.25 -14.72
C VAL A 1046 -28.60 -19.94 -16.06
N LEU A 1047 -27.27 -19.95 -16.14
CA LEU A 1047 -26.55 -19.77 -17.41
C LEU A 1047 -26.85 -20.91 -18.39
N GLU A 1048 -26.92 -22.15 -17.90
CA GLU A 1048 -27.31 -23.32 -18.69
C GLU A 1048 -28.72 -23.17 -19.26
N GLU A 1049 -29.70 -22.75 -18.44
CA GLU A 1049 -31.06 -22.47 -18.91
C GLU A 1049 -31.10 -21.39 -19.99
N ILE A 1050 -30.29 -20.33 -19.83
CA ILE A 1050 -30.18 -19.24 -20.81
C ILE A 1050 -29.65 -19.79 -22.13
N VAL A 1051 -28.54 -20.52 -22.11
CA VAL A 1051 -27.91 -21.11 -23.31
C VAL A 1051 -28.85 -22.11 -23.98
N ARG A 1052 -29.47 -23.00 -23.21
CA ARG A 1052 -30.48 -23.94 -23.71
C ARG A 1052 -31.66 -23.20 -24.36
N GLY A 1053 -32.14 -22.12 -23.74
CA GLY A 1053 -33.20 -21.26 -24.27
C GLY A 1053 -32.84 -20.60 -25.60
N TYR A 1054 -31.57 -20.24 -25.82
CA TYR A 1054 -31.09 -19.76 -27.12
C TYR A 1054 -31.05 -20.87 -28.16
N ARG A 1055 -30.49 -22.04 -27.81
CA ARG A 1055 -30.37 -23.18 -28.73
C ARG A 1055 -31.73 -23.71 -29.18
N MET A 1056 -32.72 -23.77 -28.28
CA MET A 1056 -34.10 -24.17 -28.64
C MET A 1056 -34.77 -23.20 -29.63
N ARG A 1057 -34.38 -21.93 -29.65
CA ARG A 1057 -34.86 -20.91 -30.60
C ARG A 1057 -34.07 -20.90 -31.92
N GLY A 1058 -33.11 -21.82 -32.09
CA GLY A 1058 -32.22 -21.84 -33.26
C GLY A 1058 -31.12 -20.78 -33.24
N VAL A 1059 -30.92 -20.08 -32.11
CA VAL A 1059 -29.87 -19.07 -31.96
C VAL A 1059 -28.53 -19.76 -31.67
N ARG A 1060 -27.46 -19.36 -32.36
CA ARG A 1060 -26.11 -19.87 -32.14
C ARG A 1060 -25.45 -19.11 -30.99
N VAL A 1061 -24.69 -19.83 -30.15
CA VAL A 1061 -24.08 -19.28 -28.94
C VAL A 1061 -22.59 -19.58 -28.95
N PHE A 1062 -21.78 -18.53 -28.79
CA PHE A 1062 -20.33 -18.60 -28.71
C PHE A 1062 -19.85 -17.98 -27.41
N PHE A 1063 -18.78 -18.52 -26.84
CA PHE A 1063 -18.10 -17.95 -25.68
C PHE A 1063 -16.72 -17.47 -26.09
N SER A 1064 -16.38 -16.21 -25.81
CA SER A 1064 -15.04 -15.66 -26.05
C SER A 1064 -14.32 -15.37 -24.73
N ARG A 1065 -12.98 -15.45 -24.76
CA ARG A 1065 -12.11 -15.14 -23.61
C ARG A 1065 -12.46 -15.94 -22.36
N GLY A 1066 -12.80 -17.22 -22.52
CA GLY A 1066 -13.01 -18.14 -21.41
C GLY A 1066 -11.72 -18.45 -20.63
N PRO A 1067 -11.82 -19.14 -19.47
CA PRO A 1067 -10.66 -19.50 -18.68
C PRO A 1067 -9.66 -20.34 -19.50
N ALA A 1068 -8.46 -19.80 -19.75
CA ALA A 1068 -7.46 -20.41 -20.62
C ALA A 1068 -6.92 -21.78 -20.17
N ARG A 1069 -7.13 -22.15 -18.89
CA ARG A 1069 -6.65 -23.41 -18.30
C ARG A 1069 -7.83 -24.33 -17.99
N ARG A 1070 -7.79 -25.56 -18.55
CA ARG A 1070 -8.80 -26.62 -18.33
C ARG A 1070 -8.97 -27.04 -16.86
N ASN A 1071 -7.96 -26.77 -16.01
CA ASN A 1071 -8.02 -27.02 -14.56
C ASN A 1071 -8.68 -25.89 -13.77
N HIS A 1072 -9.19 -24.84 -14.43
CA HIS A 1072 -9.85 -23.74 -13.75
C HIS A 1072 -11.23 -24.19 -13.22
N PRO A 1073 -11.61 -23.85 -11.96
CA PRO A 1073 -12.88 -24.27 -11.39
C PRO A 1073 -14.11 -23.91 -12.25
N THR A 1074 -14.12 -22.72 -12.85
CA THR A 1074 -15.18 -22.25 -13.76
C THR A 1074 -15.31 -23.13 -15.00
N TRP A 1075 -14.19 -23.57 -15.59
CA TRP A 1075 -14.22 -24.45 -16.77
C TRP A 1075 -14.88 -25.80 -16.44
N HIS A 1076 -14.48 -26.41 -15.33
CA HIS A 1076 -15.08 -27.67 -14.88
C HIS A 1076 -16.59 -27.56 -14.62
N LEU A 1077 -17.07 -26.42 -14.15
CA LEU A 1077 -18.50 -26.18 -13.95
C LEU A 1077 -19.25 -26.03 -15.28
N LEU A 1078 -18.70 -25.32 -16.26
CA LEU A 1078 -19.26 -25.17 -17.61
C LEU A 1078 -19.31 -26.53 -18.36
N GLU A 1079 -18.26 -27.33 -18.20
CA GLU A 1079 -18.17 -28.68 -18.79
C GLU A 1079 -19.18 -29.64 -18.13
N ARG A 1080 -19.16 -29.75 -16.79
CA ARG A 1080 -20.05 -30.68 -16.06
C ARG A 1080 -21.53 -30.33 -16.14
N SER A 1081 -21.86 -29.06 -16.36
CA SER A 1081 -23.24 -28.61 -16.54
C SER A 1081 -23.79 -28.91 -17.94
N GLY A 1082 -22.94 -29.31 -18.89
CA GLY A 1082 -23.34 -29.57 -20.28
C GLY A 1082 -23.47 -28.30 -21.14
N ILE A 1083 -23.08 -27.12 -20.62
CA ILE A 1083 -23.09 -25.87 -21.40
C ILE A 1083 -22.17 -26.00 -22.62
N VAL A 1084 -21.01 -26.64 -22.44
CA VAL A 1084 -20.05 -26.88 -23.53
C VAL A 1084 -20.68 -27.70 -24.66
N ASP A 1085 -21.40 -28.77 -24.30
CA ASP A 1085 -22.06 -29.64 -25.27
C ASP A 1085 -23.22 -28.92 -25.97
N LEU A 1086 -24.01 -28.12 -25.24
CA LEU A 1086 -25.12 -27.34 -25.79
C LEU A 1086 -24.69 -26.31 -26.84
N CYS A 1087 -23.50 -25.74 -26.69
CA CYS A 1087 -22.95 -24.77 -27.64
C CYS A 1087 -22.42 -25.41 -28.92
N GLY A 1088 -22.25 -26.73 -29.00
CA GLY A 1088 -21.62 -27.39 -30.15
C GLY A 1088 -20.19 -27.88 -29.88
N GLY A 1089 -19.78 -27.98 -28.62
CA GLY A 1089 -18.48 -28.50 -28.18
C GLY A 1089 -17.43 -27.43 -27.92
N GLU A 1090 -16.19 -27.87 -27.66
CA GLU A 1090 -15.07 -26.97 -27.33
C GLU A 1090 -14.76 -25.93 -28.43
N SER A 1091 -15.15 -26.17 -29.69
CA SER A 1091 -14.93 -25.26 -30.81
C SER A 1091 -15.65 -23.92 -30.69
N HIS A 1092 -16.71 -23.84 -29.88
CA HIS A 1092 -17.49 -22.62 -29.66
C HIS A 1092 -16.96 -21.79 -28.48
N PHE A 1093 -15.84 -22.22 -27.87
CA PHE A 1093 -15.09 -21.49 -26.85
C PHE A 1093 -13.81 -20.94 -27.47
N VAL A 1094 -13.87 -19.69 -27.90
CA VAL A 1094 -12.84 -19.03 -28.69
C VAL A 1094 -12.01 -18.05 -27.85
N MET A 1095 -10.84 -17.68 -28.35
CA MET A 1095 -9.89 -16.84 -27.60
C MET A 1095 -10.31 -15.38 -27.58
N ASP A 1096 -10.98 -14.89 -28.62
CA ASP A 1096 -11.43 -13.51 -28.72
C ASP A 1096 -12.79 -13.39 -29.42
N VAL A 1097 -13.36 -12.18 -29.41
CA VAL A 1097 -14.67 -11.89 -30.01
C VAL A 1097 -14.61 -11.94 -31.54
N GLU A 1098 -13.45 -11.65 -32.14
CA GLU A 1098 -13.28 -11.65 -33.60
C GLU A 1098 -13.32 -13.07 -34.17
N GLU A 1099 -12.68 -14.01 -33.49
CA GLU A 1099 -12.72 -15.44 -33.78
C GLU A 1099 -14.17 -15.95 -33.71
N ALA A 1100 -14.94 -15.53 -32.70
CA ALA A 1100 -16.37 -15.87 -32.62
C ALA A 1100 -17.14 -15.36 -33.84
N LEU A 1101 -16.88 -14.12 -34.28
CA LEU A 1101 -17.53 -13.54 -35.46
C LEU A 1101 -17.16 -14.29 -36.75
N ARG A 1102 -15.88 -14.63 -36.94
CA ARG A 1102 -15.46 -15.44 -38.10
C ARG A 1102 -16.14 -16.81 -38.10
N TRP A 1103 -16.35 -17.42 -36.93
CA TRP A 1103 -17.12 -18.66 -36.81
C TRP A 1103 -18.59 -18.48 -37.18
N THR A 1104 -19.22 -17.36 -36.78
CA THR A 1104 -20.61 -17.06 -37.17
C THR A 1104 -20.77 -16.96 -38.70
N GLU A 1105 -19.84 -16.27 -39.37
CA GLU A 1105 -19.80 -16.12 -40.83
C GLU A 1105 -19.54 -17.46 -41.53
N TYR A 1106 -18.61 -18.26 -40.99
CA TYR A 1106 -18.30 -19.59 -41.51
C TYR A 1106 -19.51 -20.52 -41.47
N GLU A 1107 -20.22 -20.59 -40.35
CA GLU A 1107 -21.43 -21.41 -40.22
C GLU A 1107 -22.58 -20.92 -41.10
N GLU A 1108 -22.74 -19.60 -41.30
CA GLU A 1108 -23.70 -19.04 -42.26
C GLU A 1108 -23.39 -19.45 -43.70
N SER A 1109 -22.09 -19.49 -44.05
CA SER A 1109 -21.64 -19.91 -45.38
C SER A 1109 -21.94 -21.39 -45.67
N ILE A 1110 -21.89 -22.25 -44.63
CA ILE A 1110 -22.24 -23.67 -44.73
C ILE A 1110 -23.76 -23.83 -44.88
N GLY A 1111 -24.55 -23.09 -44.10
CA GLY A 1111 -26.02 -23.12 -44.18
C GLY A 1111 -26.55 -22.65 -45.54
N ARG A 1112 -25.90 -21.66 -46.18
CA ARG A 1112 -26.25 -21.23 -47.55
C ARG A 1112 -25.90 -22.26 -48.62
N ARG A 1113 -24.84 -23.07 -48.41
CA ARG A 1113 -24.43 -24.13 -49.36
C ARG A 1113 -25.34 -25.36 -49.32
N SER A 1114 -25.90 -25.72 -48.17
CA SER A 1114 -26.88 -26.83 -48.07
C SER A 1114 -28.27 -26.47 -48.60
N GLY A 1115 -28.65 -25.19 -48.60
CA GLY A 1115 -29.90 -24.71 -49.19
C GLY A 1115 -29.91 -24.66 -50.72
N ASN A 1116 -28.74 -24.59 -51.37
CA ASN A 1116 -28.62 -24.44 -52.83
C ASN A 1116 -28.43 -25.78 -53.58
N SER A 1117 -28.44 -26.92 -52.87
CA SER A 1117 -28.41 -28.27 -53.47
C SER A 1117 -29.81 -28.89 -53.68
N GLY A 1118 -30.88 -28.12 -53.50
CA GLY A 1118 -32.27 -28.60 -53.56
C GLY A 1118 -33.05 -28.29 -54.85
N SER A 1119 -32.44 -27.76 -55.91
CA SER A 1119 -33.18 -27.38 -57.14
C SER A 1119 -32.76 -28.11 -58.42
N VAL A 1120 -32.06 -29.25 -58.32
CA VAL A 1120 -31.82 -30.12 -59.48
C VAL A 1120 -31.99 -31.60 -59.09
N ARG A 1121 -33.27 -32.02 -59.04
CA ARG A 1121 -33.86 -33.32 -59.40
C ARG A 1121 -35.09 -33.60 -58.53
N ASP A 1122 -36.24 -33.67 -59.22
CA ASP A 1122 -37.59 -34.14 -58.86
C ASP A 1122 -38.29 -33.59 -57.61
#